data_AF-A0A928DX14-F1
#
_entry.id   AF-A0A928DX14-F1
#
_cell.length_a   1.000
_cell.length_b   1.000
_cell.length_c   1.000
_cell.angle_alpha   90.00
_cell.angle_beta   90.00
_cell.angle_gamma   90.00
#
_symmetry.space_group_name_H-M   'P 1'
#
loop_
_entity.id
_entity.type
_entity.pdbx_description
1 polymer ?
#
loop_
_entity_poly.entity_id
_entity_poly.type
_entity_poly.pdbx_seq_one_letter_code
_entity_poly.pdbx_strand_id
1 'polypeptide(L)'
;METNRETLTMEQVNELPFGITRKKEGKLTEIPNLAQFHDVKKIQEKFKLTLYLSFMVPDFYETLPPIKEIQMFRPIHKLFFSFLLLCVCSLFGLISNLLAASPELVQEVMEGKRDTARASWWGFSPDDSTEFLQAAINSGVKTLIIDKQNSEWITRRLFCVSNQEIILEEGTVILAKKGEFKGTADSLFTISLCENVTIRGEKQDAGKSAVLRMRKADYHTQDYVQAEWRHGLNIKSSKNILVQDLKIEFTGGDGIYLGVSKKGVPCRDIVIRRVDCNENNRQGISVISAENLLIEDTVMRNTNGTAPQAGIDFEPNGDSELLKNCVMRNCLCEGNAGDGYEFYLPNLTERSEDFSFVIENCVSKNNRRNGFNFMTGTKLGSDFKSAKGTLILKNFRSEKDGGGLVFRGVMNDFHRVSLENVEFIDPGINAERKAPAIRFMASADELASLGGISFKNVSLRLPKGVMAINQTANSSFANGMVNVKGEINVIHDDGTTEKIVIDDAWLARYFPVKNTKKLPVLPLETKSLVPLAPQNLESDSNLQNVPPVRLRNKLNIHFYVKKGQKPKFAIQYFQVGRPAITDMPLIWTTPSGKNLKAGSLAPKQTTEIELPAAEETGIYVLSAAQKTSHGFRLVKSNLPFAYCAKSLELIGSSSTFHFYVPKGTEMFGVRINGDDGERVKIEILNPAGNVCFAKDDIGGSEFFYPEESEAMAGGIWTIRTGKPSNAVFEDFYLSLQNITPILVTSPDMILRNE
;
A
#
# COMPACT_ATOMS: atom_id res chain seq x y z
N MET A 1 58.56 -16.87 -0.92
CA MET A 1 58.60 -18.31 -1.19
C MET A 1 57.21 -18.86 -0.97
N GLU A 2 56.76 -19.64 -1.95
CA GLU A 2 55.64 -20.61 -2.01
C GLU A 2 55.17 -21.16 -0.65
N THR A 3 53.94 -21.62 -0.39
CA THR A 3 52.69 -21.90 -1.13
C THR A 3 51.68 -22.31 -0.04
N ASN A 4 50.40 -22.03 -0.20
CA ASN A 4 49.36 -23.07 -0.10
C ASN A 4 48.00 -22.53 -0.53
N ARG A 5 47.50 -23.11 -1.63
CA ARG A 5 46.12 -23.04 -2.08
C ARG A 5 45.34 -24.13 -1.34
N GLU A 6 44.23 -23.77 -0.72
CA GLU A 6 43.14 -24.72 -0.49
C GLU A 6 41.92 -24.28 -1.30
N THR A 7 41.47 -25.23 -2.12
CA THR A 7 40.34 -25.18 -3.04
C THR A 7 39.08 -25.50 -2.25
N LEU A 8 38.12 -24.57 -2.18
CA LEU A 8 36.77 -24.87 -1.70
C LEU A 8 35.87 -25.25 -2.88
N THR A 9 35.11 -26.32 -2.68
CA THR A 9 34.27 -27.02 -3.67
C THR A 9 32.95 -26.28 -3.95
N MET A 10 32.47 -26.43 -5.19
CA MET A 10 31.21 -25.89 -5.74
C MET A 10 29.96 -26.52 -5.10
N GLU A 11 29.69 -26.26 -3.82
CA GLU A 11 28.42 -26.70 -3.21
C GLU A 11 27.87 -25.77 -2.10
N GLN A 12 28.25 -24.48 -2.09
CA GLN A 12 27.71 -23.50 -1.13
C GLN A 12 27.33 -22.14 -1.74
N VAL A 13 26.98 -22.09 -3.04
CA VAL A 13 26.41 -20.88 -3.66
C VAL A 13 25.12 -21.24 -4.38
N ASN A 14 24.04 -21.38 -3.63
CA ASN A 14 22.68 -21.34 -4.15
C ASN A 14 21.72 -20.99 -3.02
N GLU A 15 21.60 -19.70 -2.68
CA GLU A 15 20.35 -19.06 -2.21
C GLU A 15 20.48 -17.53 -2.35
N LEU A 16 20.16 -17.00 -3.53
CA LEU A 16 19.77 -15.60 -3.70
C LEU A 16 18.57 -15.55 -4.66
N PRO A 17 17.41 -14.98 -4.26
CA PRO A 17 16.21 -15.01 -5.08
C PRO A 17 16.10 -13.72 -5.89
N PHE A 18 16.44 -13.75 -7.18
CA PHE A 18 15.80 -12.86 -8.16
C PHE A 18 15.64 -13.61 -9.49
N GLY A 19 14.38 -13.95 -9.79
CA GLY A 19 13.98 -14.55 -11.05
C GLY A 19 14.04 -13.52 -12.18
N ILE A 20 14.90 -13.77 -13.16
CA ILE A 20 14.76 -13.24 -14.50
C ILE A 20 14.44 -14.43 -15.41
N THR A 21 13.25 -14.41 -16.00
CA THR A 21 12.78 -15.38 -16.98
C THR A 21 13.63 -15.29 -18.26
N ARG A 22 14.29 -16.39 -18.61
CA ARG A 22 15.00 -16.59 -19.89
C ARG A 22 14.01 -16.63 -21.07
N LYS A 23 14.31 -15.89 -22.13
CA LYS A 23 14.10 -16.33 -23.52
C LYS A 23 15.46 -16.45 -24.23
N LYS A 24 15.68 -17.64 -24.81
CA LYS A 24 16.68 -18.01 -25.85
C LYS A 24 16.69 -16.97 -26.98
N GLU A 25 17.74 -16.63 -27.73
CA GLU A 25 18.97 -17.28 -28.23
C GLU A 25 19.95 -16.11 -28.60
N GLY A 26 21.24 -16.14 -28.29
CA GLY A 26 22.27 -16.58 -29.25
C GLY A 26 23.53 -15.67 -29.25
N LYS A 27 24.69 -16.33 -29.16
CA LYS A 27 26.10 -15.90 -29.39
C LYS A 27 26.83 -15.00 -28.37
N LEU A 28 27.73 -15.65 -27.64
CA LEU A 28 28.94 -15.10 -27.02
C LEU A 28 29.94 -14.63 -28.08
N THR A 29 30.58 -13.48 -27.83
CA THR A 29 31.93 -13.16 -28.33
C THR A 29 32.74 -12.54 -27.19
N GLU A 30 34.01 -12.93 -27.14
CA GLU A 30 34.97 -12.84 -26.05
C GLU A 30 35.28 -11.43 -25.54
N ILE A 31 35.62 -11.33 -24.25
CA ILE A 31 36.19 -10.15 -23.59
C ILE A 31 37.73 -10.27 -23.61
N PRO A 32 38.48 -9.26 -24.08
CA PRO A 32 39.90 -9.15 -23.79
C PRO A 32 40.15 -8.40 -22.48
N ASN A 33 41.22 -8.87 -21.84
CA ASN A 33 41.69 -8.65 -20.49
C ASN A 33 42.15 -7.20 -20.19
N LEU A 34 41.97 -6.79 -18.93
CA LEU A 34 42.49 -5.55 -18.33
C LEU A 34 44.01 -5.67 -18.11
N ALA A 35 44.80 -5.19 -19.07
CA ALA A 35 46.20 -4.82 -18.84
C ALA A 35 46.70 -3.92 -19.97
N GLN A 36 46.62 -2.59 -19.80
CA GLN A 36 47.57 -1.59 -20.35
C GLN A 36 46.99 -0.18 -20.19
N PHE A 37 47.37 0.56 -19.14
CA PHE A 37 47.50 2.01 -19.17
C PHE A 37 48.47 2.46 -18.06
N HIS A 38 49.76 2.26 -18.32
CA HIS A 38 50.81 3.12 -17.76
C HIS A 38 51.39 3.89 -18.94
N ASP A 39 51.00 5.16 -19.12
CA ASP A 39 51.94 6.26 -19.42
C ASP A 39 51.21 7.62 -19.49
N VAL A 40 51.17 8.34 -18.36
CA VAL A 40 50.54 9.68 -18.26
C VAL A 40 51.35 10.75 -19.01
N LYS A 41 52.63 10.51 -19.34
CA LYS A 41 53.49 11.46 -20.05
C LYS A 41 53.14 11.60 -21.54
N LYS A 42 52.68 10.55 -22.21
CA LYS A 42 52.33 10.59 -23.65
C LYS A 42 51.07 11.39 -23.96
N ILE A 43 50.17 11.54 -23.00
CA ILE A 43 48.94 12.34 -23.15
C ILE A 43 49.24 13.84 -22.98
N GLN A 44 50.20 14.20 -22.11
CA GLN A 44 50.63 15.59 -21.91
C GLN A 44 51.46 16.15 -23.09
N GLU A 45 52.28 15.34 -23.76
CA GLU A 45 53.02 15.79 -24.96
C GLU A 45 52.12 16.02 -26.18
N LYS A 46 51.08 15.20 -26.34
CA LYS A 46 50.08 15.40 -27.42
C LYS A 46 49.29 16.70 -27.23
N PHE A 47 49.03 17.10 -25.99
CA PHE A 47 48.35 18.38 -25.67
C PHE A 47 49.23 19.61 -25.90
N LYS A 48 50.56 19.52 -25.67
CA LYS A 48 51.49 20.62 -25.97
C LYS A 48 51.66 20.89 -27.46
N LEU A 49 51.59 19.87 -28.31
CA LEU A 49 51.73 20.04 -29.77
C LEU A 49 50.54 20.76 -30.41
N THR A 50 49.34 20.60 -29.86
CA THR A 50 48.11 21.25 -30.37
C THR A 50 48.02 22.73 -29.98
N LEU A 51 48.63 23.13 -28.86
CA LEU A 51 48.68 24.54 -28.43
C LEU A 51 49.74 25.37 -29.18
N TYR A 52 50.78 24.73 -29.71
CA TYR A 52 51.86 25.41 -30.44
C TYR A 52 51.45 25.83 -31.87
N LEU A 53 50.44 25.17 -32.45
CA LEU A 53 49.93 25.46 -33.80
C LEU A 53 48.91 26.62 -33.84
N SER A 54 48.48 27.14 -32.69
CA SER A 54 47.45 28.20 -32.60
C SER A 54 48.03 29.63 -32.49
N PHE A 55 49.35 29.79 -32.40
CA PHE A 55 50.01 31.08 -32.14
C PHE A 55 50.90 31.63 -33.27
N MET A 56 50.90 31.06 -34.48
CA MET A 56 51.62 31.62 -35.63
C MET A 56 50.71 31.86 -36.83
N VAL A 57 49.96 32.98 -36.80
CA VAL A 57 49.68 33.82 -37.98
C VAL A 57 49.45 35.26 -37.49
N PRO A 58 50.42 36.15 -37.65
CA PRO A 58 50.10 37.44 -38.25
C PRO A 58 51.05 37.78 -39.41
N ASP A 59 50.55 38.68 -40.27
CA ASP A 59 51.25 39.35 -41.38
C ASP A 59 51.38 38.57 -42.69
N PHE A 60 50.38 38.73 -43.57
CA PHE A 60 50.58 38.83 -45.03
C PHE A 60 49.35 39.51 -45.66
N TYR A 61 49.23 40.83 -45.46
CA TYR A 61 48.44 41.69 -46.32
C TYR A 61 49.39 42.70 -46.95
N GLU A 62 49.98 42.36 -48.09
CA GLU A 62 50.28 43.30 -49.16
C GLU A 62 50.82 42.56 -50.39
N THR A 63 50.32 42.98 -51.56
CA THR A 63 50.70 42.60 -52.94
C THR A 63 50.16 41.28 -53.49
N LEU A 64 49.12 41.36 -54.35
CA LEU A 64 48.96 40.71 -55.67
C LEU A 64 47.63 41.17 -56.35
N PRO A 65 47.54 41.14 -57.70
CA PRO A 65 46.77 42.07 -58.55
C PRO A 65 45.33 41.59 -58.88
N PRO A 66 44.50 42.36 -59.61
CA PRO A 66 43.07 42.09 -59.70
C PRO A 66 42.80 40.96 -60.70
N ILE A 67 42.22 39.86 -60.23
CA ILE A 67 41.72 38.79 -61.09
C ILE A 67 40.19 38.77 -61.00
N LYS A 68 39.59 39.08 -62.16
CA LYS A 68 38.17 38.94 -62.47
C LYS A 68 37.75 37.46 -62.40
N GLU A 69 36.52 37.26 -61.93
CA GLU A 69 35.70 36.05 -62.05
C GLU A 69 36.23 34.77 -61.38
N ILE A 70 35.52 34.31 -60.34
CA ILE A 70 34.98 32.94 -60.22
C ILE A 70 33.93 32.97 -59.09
N GLN A 71 32.67 32.84 -59.47
CA GLN A 71 31.56 32.48 -58.59
C GLN A 71 31.50 30.96 -58.47
N MET A 72 32.10 30.40 -57.43
CA MET A 72 31.75 29.07 -56.89
C MET A 72 32.53 28.90 -55.56
N PHE A 73 31.96 28.21 -54.58
CA PHE A 73 32.44 28.05 -53.18
C PHE A 73 31.92 29.07 -52.14
N ARG A 74 30.60 29.29 -52.10
CA ARG A 74 29.91 29.90 -50.94
C ARG A 74 29.34 28.93 -49.87
N PRO A 75 29.17 27.61 -50.05
CA PRO A 75 28.58 26.76 -48.99
C PRO A 75 29.59 26.10 -48.04
N ILE A 76 30.87 25.95 -48.40
CA ILE A 76 31.87 25.26 -47.56
C ILE A 76 32.43 26.17 -46.44
N HIS A 77 32.53 27.48 -46.68
CA HIS A 77 33.03 28.42 -45.68
C HIS A 77 32.06 28.66 -44.52
N LYS A 78 30.73 28.63 -44.77
CA LYS A 78 29.72 28.77 -43.72
C LYS A 78 29.63 27.53 -42.82
N LEU A 79 29.80 26.33 -43.37
CA LEU A 79 29.80 25.10 -42.57
C LEU A 79 31.05 25.01 -41.68
N PHE A 80 32.21 25.41 -42.20
CA PHE A 80 33.47 25.42 -41.45
C PHE A 80 33.48 26.49 -40.35
N PHE A 81 32.93 27.69 -40.60
CA PHE A 81 32.78 28.73 -39.58
C PHE A 81 31.77 28.35 -38.50
N SER A 82 30.64 27.73 -38.86
CA SER A 82 29.68 27.24 -37.86
C SER A 82 30.25 26.10 -37.00
N PHE A 83 31.07 25.22 -37.58
CA PHE A 83 31.73 24.14 -36.85
C PHE A 83 32.86 24.67 -35.96
N LEU A 84 33.65 25.65 -36.43
CA LEU A 84 34.67 26.31 -35.64
C LEU A 84 34.06 27.14 -34.49
N LEU A 85 32.93 27.83 -34.73
CA LEU A 85 32.20 28.56 -33.70
C LEU A 85 31.56 27.63 -32.66
N LEU A 86 31.04 26.47 -33.07
CA LEU A 86 30.58 25.43 -32.12
C LEU A 86 31.74 24.84 -31.31
N CYS A 87 32.90 24.61 -31.92
CA CYS A 87 34.11 24.14 -31.23
C CYS A 87 34.65 25.20 -30.26
N VAL A 88 34.62 26.49 -30.64
CA VAL A 88 35.04 27.59 -29.76
C VAL A 88 34.04 27.82 -28.63
N CYS A 89 32.73 27.73 -28.86
CA CYS A 89 31.71 27.82 -27.81
C CYS A 89 31.74 26.63 -26.84
N SER A 90 32.00 25.41 -27.32
CA SER A 90 32.17 24.23 -26.45
C SER A 90 33.50 24.26 -25.68
N LEU A 91 34.56 24.82 -26.27
CA LEU A 91 35.83 25.08 -25.60
C LEU A 91 35.70 26.21 -24.55
N PHE A 92 34.96 27.28 -24.83
CA PHE A 92 34.67 28.34 -23.85
C PHE A 92 33.80 27.83 -22.70
N GLY A 93 32.83 26.93 -22.94
CA GLY A 93 32.06 26.26 -21.88
C GLY A 93 32.90 25.34 -21.01
N LEU A 94 33.84 24.59 -21.59
CA LEU A 94 34.80 23.77 -20.84
C LEU A 94 35.80 24.62 -20.02
N ILE A 95 36.26 25.73 -20.58
CA ILE A 95 37.22 26.65 -19.93
C ILE A 95 36.55 27.47 -18.82
N SER A 96 35.29 27.88 -19.00
CA SER A 96 34.53 28.58 -17.94
C SER A 96 34.11 27.65 -16.79
N ASN A 97 33.88 26.35 -17.05
CA ASN A 97 33.67 25.34 -15.99
C ASN A 97 34.95 25.01 -15.21
N LEU A 98 36.13 25.11 -15.82
CA LEU A 98 37.43 24.96 -15.11
C LEU A 98 37.79 26.20 -14.26
N LEU A 99 37.25 27.37 -14.58
CA LEU A 99 37.53 28.64 -13.88
C LEU A 99 36.72 28.83 -12.58
N ALA A 100 35.69 28.00 -12.32
CA ALA A 100 34.88 28.05 -11.09
C ALA A 100 35.30 27.02 -10.02
N ALA A 101 35.99 25.95 -10.41
CA ALA A 101 36.49 24.94 -9.48
C ALA A 101 37.68 25.47 -8.67
N SER A 102 37.88 24.95 -7.46
CA SER A 102 39.00 25.30 -6.58
C SER A 102 39.77 24.04 -6.16
N PRO A 103 40.57 23.43 -7.06
CA PRO A 103 41.25 22.15 -6.82
C PRO A 103 42.13 22.14 -5.57
N GLU A 104 42.78 23.26 -5.26
CA GLU A 104 43.62 23.41 -4.07
C GLU A 104 42.80 23.28 -2.78
N LEU A 105 41.62 23.92 -2.72
CA LEU A 105 40.71 23.83 -1.57
C LEU A 105 40.09 22.44 -1.45
N VAL A 106 39.76 21.79 -2.57
CA VAL A 106 39.31 20.39 -2.58
C VAL A 106 40.41 19.49 -2.04
N GLN A 107 41.66 19.68 -2.44
CA GLN A 107 42.79 18.90 -1.91
C GLN A 107 42.95 19.09 -0.40
N GLU A 108 42.83 20.32 0.10
CA GLU A 108 42.87 20.57 1.55
C GLU A 108 41.75 19.85 2.32
N VAL A 109 40.54 19.74 1.74
CA VAL A 109 39.45 18.93 2.31
C VAL A 109 39.83 17.45 2.32
N MET A 110 40.32 16.92 1.20
CA MET A 110 40.70 15.49 1.07
C MET A 110 41.88 15.11 1.98
N GLU A 111 42.74 16.07 2.32
CA GLU A 111 43.85 15.92 3.27
C GLU A 111 43.42 16.11 4.74
N GLY A 112 42.14 16.41 5.01
CA GLY A 112 41.60 16.64 6.35
C GLY A 112 42.03 17.97 6.98
N LYS A 113 42.51 18.94 6.17
CA LYS A 113 42.89 20.29 6.64
C LYS A 113 41.69 21.23 6.80
N ARG A 114 40.52 20.85 6.27
CA ARG A 114 39.27 21.61 6.33
C ARG A 114 38.09 20.76 6.74
N ASP A 115 37.35 21.24 7.72
CA ASP A 115 36.08 20.65 8.16
C ASP A 115 34.86 21.22 7.43
N THR A 116 35.04 22.25 6.60
CA THR A 116 33.96 22.89 5.84
C THR A 116 34.36 23.09 4.40
N ALA A 117 33.45 22.76 3.48
CA ALA A 117 33.66 22.95 2.04
C ALA A 117 32.41 23.49 1.34
N ARG A 118 32.61 24.13 0.18
CA ARG A 118 31.52 24.53 -0.73
C ARG A 118 31.47 23.58 -1.91
N ALA A 119 30.28 23.17 -2.33
CA ALA A 119 30.09 22.23 -3.43
C ALA A 119 30.70 22.75 -4.75
N SER A 120 30.61 24.07 -4.99
CA SER A 120 31.20 24.72 -6.16
C SER A 120 32.72 24.56 -6.28
N TRP A 121 33.44 24.21 -5.20
CA TRP A 121 34.88 23.92 -5.28
C TRP A 121 35.20 22.70 -6.14
N TRP A 122 34.30 21.72 -6.22
CA TRP A 122 34.42 20.59 -7.15
C TRP A 122 34.02 20.96 -8.59
N GLY A 123 33.26 22.04 -8.76
CA GLY A 123 32.74 22.53 -10.02
C GLY A 123 31.25 22.83 -9.96
N PHE A 124 30.74 23.41 -11.05
CA PHE A 124 29.32 23.67 -11.25
C PHE A 124 28.98 23.52 -12.73
N SER A 125 27.80 22.98 -13.03
CA SER A 125 27.27 22.91 -14.39
C SER A 125 25.76 23.19 -14.37
N PRO A 126 25.29 24.19 -15.13
CA PRO A 126 23.86 24.51 -15.19
C PRO A 126 23.04 23.43 -15.87
N ASP A 127 23.65 22.53 -16.66
CA ASP A 127 22.99 21.43 -17.36
C ASP A 127 22.99 20.12 -16.56
N ASP A 128 24.07 19.85 -15.84
CA ASP A 128 24.26 18.64 -15.04
C ASP A 128 25.43 18.76 -14.06
N SER A 129 25.12 19.04 -12.81
CA SER A 129 26.07 19.11 -11.70
C SER A 129 26.22 17.79 -10.92
N THR A 130 25.70 16.66 -11.43
CA THR A 130 25.66 15.40 -10.67
C THR A 130 27.02 15.01 -10.12
N GLU A 131 28.06 14.97 -10.97
CA GLU A 131 29.37 14.49 -10.58
C GLU A 131 30.04 15.42 -9.56
N PHE A 132 29.84 16.74 -9.67
CA PHE A 132 30.39 17.72 -8.72
C PHE A 132 29.73 17.60 -7.34
N LEU A 133 28.40 17.55 -7.31
CA LEU A 133 27.64 17.37 -6.07
C LEU A 133 27.97 16.04 -5.39
N GLN A 134 28.01 14.96 -6.18
CA GLN A 134 28.31 13.63 -5.64
C GLN A 134 29.75 13.53 -5.15
N ALA A 135 30.72 14.14 -5.84
CA ALA A 135 32.10 14.19 -5.38
C ALA A 135 32.24 15.00 -4.07
N ALA A 136 31.55 16.13 -3.97
CA ALA A 136 31.53 16.93 -2.76
C ALA A 136 30.92 16.16 -1.56
N ILE A 137 29.84 15.42 -1.77
CA ILE A 137 29.25 14.54 -0.75
C ILE A 137 30.23 13.41 -0.38
N ASN A 138 30.78 12.73 -1.37
CA ASN A 138 31.73 11.61 -1.19
C ASN A 138 33.03 12.01 -0.49
N SER A 139 33.37 13.30 -0.46
CA SER A 139 34.52 13.79 0.31
C SER A 139 34.40 13.48 1.81
N GLY A 140 33.17 13.29 2.32
CA GLY A 140 32.93 13.07 3.74
C GLY A 140 33.30 14.27 4.62
N VAL A 141 33.47 15.46 4.02
CA VAL A 141 33.72 16.70 4.79
C VAL A 141 32.62 16.89 5.82
N LYS A 142 32.99 17.31 7.02
CA LYS A 142 32.06 17.42 8.16
C LYS A 142 30.88 18.34 7.86
N THR A 143 31.13 19.51 7.27
CA THR A 143 30.09 20.45 6.82
C THR A 143 30.26 20.76 5.33
N LEU A 144 29.30 20.34 4.52
CA LEU A 144 29.22 20.64 3.10
C LEU A 144 28.17 21.72 2.85
N ILE A 145 28.59 22.86 2.31
CA ILE A 145 27.70 23.94 1.88
C ILE A 145 27.42 23.76 0.39
N ILE A 146 26.17 23.50 0.03
CA ILE A 146 25.71 23.62 -1.36
C ILE A 146 25.35 25.08 -1.57
N ASP A 147 26.28 25.80 -2.18
CA ASP A 147 26.21 27.24 -2.32
C ASP A 147 25.34 27.71 -3.49
N LYS A 148 24.72 28.88 -3.33
CA LYS A 148 23.81 29.43 -4.33
C LYS A 148 24.58 29.81 -5.60
N GLN A 149 24.11 29.29 -6.74
CA GLN A 149 24.63 29.60 -8.06
C GLN A 149 23.66 30.48 -8.86
N ASN A 150 24.13 30.95 -10.03
CA ASN A 150 23.33 31.76 -10.96
C ASN A 150 22.12 31.01 -11.54
N SER A 151 22.09 29.68 -11.44
CA SER A 151 20.94 28.83 -11.78
C SER A 151 20.80 27.68 -10.77
N GLU A 152 19.80 26.82 -10.97
CA GLU A 152 19.60 25.62 -10.17
C GLU A 152 20.75 24.62 -10.33
N TRP A 153 20.99 23.85 -9.28
CA TRP A 153 21.85 22.67 -9.31
C TRP A 153 21.07 21.52 -9.96
N ILE A 154 21.15 21.42 -11.29
CA ILE A 154 20.52 20.32 -12.03
C ILE A 154 21.30 19.03 -11.79
N THR A 155 20.63 17.95 -11.39
CA THR A 155 21.32 16.72 -10.99
C THR A 155 20.48 15.46 -11.24
N ARG A 156 21.16 14.32 -11.35
CA ARG A 156 20.59 12.98 -11.25
C ARG A 156 20.50 12.59 -9.76
N ARG A 157 20.42 11.29 -9.47
CA ARG A 157 20.33 10.76 -8.09
C ARG A 157 21.60 11.09 -7.30
N LEU A 158 21.44 11.50 -6.05
CA LEU A 158 22.52 11.74 -5.10
C LEU A 158 22.44 10.78 -3.91
N PHE A 159 23.60 10.33 -3.45
CA PHE A 159 23.73 9.37 -2.35
C PHE A 159 24.55 10.00 -1.23
N CYS A 160 23.98 10.07 -0.03
CA CYS A 160 24.64 10.63 1.14
C CYS A 160 25.62 9.66 1.79
N VAL A 161 26.54 10.20 2.58
CA VAL A 161 27.47 9.45 3.42
C VAL A 161 27.26 9.80 4.90
N SER A 162 27.70 8.93 5.80
CA SER A 162 27.60 9.16 7.25
C SER A 162 28.44 10.35 7.73
N ASN A 163 28.11 10.88 8.91
CA ASN A 163 28.88 11.90 9.64
C ASN A 163 29.05 13.24 8.91
N GLN A 164 28.05 13.64 8.14
CA GLN A 164 28.09 14.85 7.32
C GLN A 164 26.86 15.72 7.52
N GLU A 165 27.08 17.02 7.68
CA GLU A 165 26.06 18.06 7.60
C GLU A 165 26.09 18.69 6.21
N ILE A 166 24.99 18.60 5.47
CA ILE A 166 24.79 19.25 4.18
C ILE A 166 23.87 20.46 4.39
N ILE A 167 24.39 21.66 4.10
CA ILE A 167 23.70 22.94 4.24
C ILE A 167 23.42 23.48 2.84
N LEU A 168 22.17 23.73 2.50
CA LEU A 168 21.78 24.42 1.28
C LEU A 168 21.65 25.91 1.58
N GLU A 169 22.46 26.75 0.91
CA GLU A 169 22.37 28.21 1.06
C GLU A 169 20.99 28.73 0.67
N GLU A 170 20.63 29.91 1.18
CA GLU A 170 19.36 30.57 0.87
C GLU A 170 19.06 30.61 -0.65
N GLY A 171 17.83 30.23 -1.02
CA GLY A 171 17.37 30.24 -2.41
C GLY A 171 18.04 29.19 -3.32
N THR A 172 18.85 28.30 -2.76
CA THR A 172 19.43 27.16 -3.50
C THR A 172 18.33 26.17 -3.88
N VAL A 173 18.38 25.69 -5.11
CA VAL A 173 17.45 24.69 -5.63
C VAL A 173 18.28 23.53 -6.19
N ILE A 174 18.06 22.34 -5.66
CA ILE A 174 18.49 21.09 -6.28
C ILE A 174 17.34 20.62 -7.17
N LEU A 175 17.59 20.51 -8.47
CA LEU A 175 16.57 20.21 -9.47
C LEU A 175 16.86 18.89 -10.18
N ALA A 176 15.90 17.98 -10.18
CA ALA A 176 15.98 16.76 -10.98
C ALA A 176 16.22 17.08 -12.47
N LYS A 177 17.22 16.42 -13.06
CA LYS A 177 17.53 16.52 -14.49
C LYS A 177 16.36 16.03 -15.35
N LYS A 178 16.04 16.80 -16.39
CA LYS A 178 14.98 16.46 -17.34
C LYS A 178 15.36 15.21 -18.13
N GLY A 179 14.42 14.29 -18.30
CA GLY A 179 14.64 13.02 -19.01
C GLY A 179 15.31 11.91 -18.19
N GLU A 180 15.68 12.19 -16.94
CA GLU A 180 16.30 11.24 -16.00
C GLU A 180 15.27 10.68 -15.00
N PHE A 181 15.70 9.91 -14.00
CA PHE A 181 14.82 9.25 -13.02
C PHE A 181 13.86 8.22 -13.65
N LYS A 182 14.34 7.47 -14.64
CA LYS A 182 13.56 6.46 -15.37
C LYS A 182 13.23 5.24 -14.50
N GLY A 183 14.08 4.92 -13.52
CA GLY A 183 13.82 3.85 -12.57
C GLY A 183 12.55 4.11 -11.75
N THR A 184 11.83 3.04 -11.43
CA THR A 184 10.55 3.13 -10.70
C THR A 184 10.71 3.49 -9.23
N ALA A 185 11.93 3.38 -8.69
CA ALA A 185 12.29 3.68 -7.30
C ALA A 185 13.43 4.72 -7.19
N ASP A 186 13.67 5.50 -8.25
CA ASP A 186 14.72 6.51 -8.26
C ASP A 186 14.36 7.68 -7.36
N SER A 187 15.26 8.09 -6.46
CA SER A 187 15.05 9.23 -5.55
C SER A 187 16.08 10.33 -5.77
N LEU A 188 15.71 11.60 -5.55
CA LEU A 188 16.64 12.72 -5.72
C LEU A 188 17.80 12.63 -4.73
N PHE A 189 17.51 12.43 -3.45
CA PHE A 189 18.48 12.07 -2.41
C PHE A 189 18.19 10.71 -1.81
N THR A 190 19.24 9.94 -1.54
CA THR A 190 19.17 8.69 -0.78
C THR A 190 20.14 8.71 0.40
N ILE A 191 19.63 8.47 1.61
CA ILE A 191 20.38 8.17 2.83
C ILE A 191 20.07 6.71 3.17
N SER A 192 21.02 5.79 2.99
CA SER A 192 20.76 4.36 3.18
C SER A 192 21.89 3.71 3.94
N LEU A 193 21.57 3.10 5.09
CA LEU A 193 22.56 2.52 6.00
C LEU A 193 23.60 3.56 6.47
N CYS A 194 23.16 4.81 6.65
CA CYS A 194 24.01 5.89 7.13
C CYS A 194 23.71 6.24 8.59
N GLU A 195 24.63 6.94 9.22
CA GLU A 195 24.43 7.54 10.54
C GLU A 195 24.94 8.97 10.61
N ASN A 196 24.33 9.77 11.50
CA ASN A 196 24.78 11.14 11.80
C ASN A 196 24.77 12.05 10.56
N VAL A 197 23.65 12.09 9.83
CA VAL A 197 23.50 12.91 8.62
C VAL A 197 22.53 14.04 8.88
N THR A 198 22.91 15.26 8.55
CA THR A 198 22.00 16.41 8.53
C THR A 198 21.87 16.91 7.10
N ILE A 199 20.64 17.12 6.63
CA ILE A 199 20.36 17.88 5.41
C ILE A 199 19.46 19.04 5.80
N ARG A 200 19.93 20.27 5.62
CA ARG A 200 19.14 21.44 5.97
C ARG A 200 19.33 22.61 5.05
N GLY A 201 18.33 23.48 4.98
CA GLY A 201 18.54 24.84 4.50
C GLY A 201 19.31 25.69 5.52
N GLU A 202 19.85 26.82 5.07
CA GLU A 202 20.16 27.92 5.97
C GLU A 202 18.86 28.46 6.58
N LYS A 203 18.84 28.56 7.92
CA LYS A 203 17.68 28.97 8.70
C LYS A 203 17.17 30.34 8.22
N GLN A 204 15.86 30.52 8.12
CA GLN A 204 15.29 31.86 8.01
C GLN A 204 14.02 32.08 8.79
N ASP A 205 13.95 33.25 9.41
CA ASP A 205 12.71 33.86 9.87
C ASP A 205 12.04 34.74 8.78
N ALA A 206 12.61 34.89 7.55
CA ALA A 206 12.07 35.83 6.53
C ALA A 206 12.43 35.74 5.02
N GLY A 207 13.17 34.77 4.46
CA GLY A 207 13.55 34.80 3.01
C GLY A 207 13.29 33.50 2.22
N LYS A 208 14.05 33.26 1.15
CA LYS A 208 13.77 32.16 0.19
C LYS A 208 14.30 30.81 0.70
N SER A 209 13.40 29.91 1.08
CA SER A 209 13.75 28.54 1.47
C SER A 209 14.59 27.80 0.42
N ALA A 210 15.53 26.97 0.87
CA ALA A 210 16.17 25.97 0.02
C ALA A 210 15.14 24.94 -0.47
N VAL A 211 15.33 24.43 -1.69
CA VAL A 211 14.34 23.57 -2.35
C VAL A 211 14.99 22.32 -2.93
N LEU A 212 14.41 21.16 -2.62
CA LEU A 212 14.58 19.91 -3.36
C LEU A 212 13.39 19.76 -4.31
N ARG A 213 13.63 19.93 -5.62
CA ARG A 213 12.57 19.94 -6.64
C ARG A 213 12.78 18.82 -7.63
N MET A 214 11.70 18.09 -7.90
CA MET A 214 11.65 17.13 -9.01
C MET A 214 10.71 17.62 -10.12
N ARG A 215 10.40 16.76 -11.09
CA ARG A 215 9.59 17.10 -12.26
C ARG A 215 8.37 16.19 -12.36
N LYS A 216 7.48 16.24 -11.36
CA LYS A 216 6.24 15.43 -11.30
C LYS A 216 5.53 15.27 -12.64
N ALA A 217 5.31 16.38 -13.35
CA ALA A 217 4.64 16.38 -14.65
C ALA A 217 5.33 15.48 -15.71
N ASP A 218 6.66 15.39 -15.70
CA ASP A 218 7.42 14.52 -16.61
C ASP A 218 7.06 13.05 -16.36
N TYR A 219 6.85 12.64 -15.11
CA TYR A 219 6.61 11.23 -14.73
C TYR A 219 5.22 10.71 -15.10
N HIS A 220 4.33 11.58 -15.57
CA HIS A 220 2.99 11.23 -16.07
C HIS A 220 2.90 11.21 -17.59
N THR A 221 4.03 11.29 -18.30
CA THR A 221 4.07 11.13 -19.77
C THR A 221 4.37 9.68 -20.16
N GLN A 222 4.14 9.36 -21.43
CA GLN A 222 4.47 8.05 -22.01
C GLN A 222 5.97 7.68 -21.93
N ASP A 223 6.84 8.65 -21.68
CA ASP A 223 8.29 8.43 -21.60
C ASP A 223 8.70 7.74 -20.30
N TYR A 224 7.80 7.59 -19.34
CA TYR A 224 8.04 7.01 -18.04
C TYR A 224 7.10 5.85 -17.76
N VAL A 225 7.66 4.78 -17.18
CA VAL A 225 6.84 3.74 -16.56
C VAL A 225 6.16 4.36 -15.34
N GLN A 226 4.84 4.17 -15.24
CA GLN A 226 4.06 4.58 -14.07
C GLN A 226 4.67 3.93 -12.82
N ALA A 227 4.99 4.76 -11.83
CA ALA A 227 5.62 4.31 -10.60
C ALA A 227 5.24 5.22 -9.43
N GLU A 228 5.26 4.63 -8.25
CA GLU A 228 4.84 5.27 -7.01
C GLU A 228 6.03 5.75 -6.16
N TRP A 229 7.25 5.32 -6.48
CA TRP A 229 8.42 5.39 -5.58
C TRP A 229 9.54 6.34 -6.05
N ARG A 230 9.19 7.37 -6.85
CA ARG A 230 10.16 8.40 -7.25
C ARG A 230 10.27 9.53 -6.22
N HIS A 231 10.86 9.22 -5.07
CA HIS A 231 10.84 10.10 -3.90
C HIS A 231 11.78 11.30 -3.98
N GLY A 232 11.46 12.37 -3.26
CA GLY A 232 12.38 13.49 -3.06
C GLY A 232 13.57 13.09 -2.18
N LEU A 233 13.28 12.65 -0.96
CA LEU A 233 14.27 12.19 0.01
C LEU A 233 13.93 10.78 0.51
N ASN A 234 14.84 9.84 0.29
CA ASN A 234 14.67 8.42 0.62
C ASN A 234 15.64 8.03 1.74
N ILE A 235 15.14 7.82 2.95
CA ILE A 235 15.92 7.46 4.14
C ILE A 235 15.62 6.01 4.49
N LYS A 236 16.63 5.15 4.52
CA LYS A 236 16.46 3.70 4.74
C LYS A 236 17.43 3.16 5.77
N SER A 237 16.92 2.45 6.77
CA SER A 237 17.71 1.75 7.79
C SER A 237 18.89 2.60 8.32
N SER A 238 18.62 3.88 8.61
CA SER A 238 19.65 4.88 8.97
C SER A 238 19.39 5.44 10.36
N LYS A 239 20.42 6.01 11.01
CA LYS A 239 20.35 6.45 12.40
C LYS A 239 20.78 7.91 12.59
N ASN A 240 20.15 8.63 13.51
CA ASN A 240 20.52 10.00 13.87
C ASN A 240 20.54 10.92 12.63
N ILE A 241 19.36 11.11 12.05
CA ILE A 241 19.18 11.89 10.82
C ILE A 241 18.34 13.12 11.12
N LEU A 242 18.82 14.29 10.68
CA LEU A 242 18.10 15.55 10.77
C LEU A 242 17.79 16.08 9.36
N VAL A 243 16.51 16.34 9.08
CA VAL A 243 16.04 17.04 7.89
C VAL A 243 15.37 18.33 8.33
N GLN A 244 15.88 19.49 7.88
CA GLN A 244 15.42 20.76 8.43
C GLN A 244 15.36 21.92 7.42
N ASP A 245 14.45 22.87 7.63
CA ASP A 245 14.48 24.20 7.00
C ASP A 245 14.50 24.19 5.45
N LEU A 246 13.69 23.34 4.81
CA LEU A 246 13.69 23.21 3.35
C LEU A 246 12.31 22.83 2.78
N LYS A 247 12.16 22.98 1.47
CA LYS A 247 10.99 22.52 0.72
C LYS A 247 11.32 21.28 -0.09
N ILE A 248 10.37 20.35 -0.18
CA ILE A 248 10.45 19.18 -1.07
C ILE A 248 9.19 19.16 -1.92
N GLU A 249 9.36 19.36 -3.23
CA GLU A 249 8.21 19.57 -4.11
C GLU A 249 8.29 18.88 -5.46
N PHE A 250 7.10 18.60 -6.01
CA PHE A 250 6.89 18.01 -7.32
C PHE A 250 7.63 16.67 -7.52
N THR A 251 7.69 15.84 -6.48
CA THR A 251 8.25 14.49 -6.57
C THR A 251 7.34 13.55 -7.36
N GLY A 252 7.92 12.49 -7.92
CA GLY A 252 7.17 11.45 -8.63
C GLY A 252 6.62 10.34 -7.72
N GLY A 253 6.95 10.39 -6.43
CA GLY A 253 6.43 9.54 -5.37
C GLY A 253 6.16 10.39 -4.15
N ASP A 254 6.71 9.99 -3.01
CA ASP A 254 6.58 10.74 -1.76
C ASP A 254 7.57 11.91 -1.66
N GLY A 255 7.28 12.91 -0.84
CA GLY A 255 8.25 13.94 -0.46
C GLY A 255 9.42 13.33 0.31
N ILE A 256 9.12 12.74 1.47
CA ILE A 256 10.08 12.00 2.31
C ILE A 256 9.58 10.57 2.50
N TYR A 257 10.49 9.60 2.38
CA TYR A 257 10.22 8.19 2.62
C TYR A 257 11.17 7.65 3.69
N LEU A 258 10.62 7.08 4.78
CA LEU A 258 11.38 6.40 5.85
C LEU A 258 11.16 4.89 5.76
N GLY A 259 12.08 4.19 5.11
CA GLY A 259 11.97 2.77 4.79
C GLY A 259 13.05 1.87 5.38
N VAL A 260 13.08 0.65 4.86
CA VAL A 260 14.10 -0.35 5.20
C VAL A 260 14.91 -0.72 3.96
N SER A 261 16.23 -0.72 4.07
CA SER A 261 17.14 -1.32 3.09
C SER A 261 17.67 -2.66 3.57
N LYS A 262 17.56 -2.94 4.88
CA LYS A 262 17.84 -4.24 5.49
C LYS A 262 16.65 -4.64 6.36
N LYS A 263 16.09 -5.83 6.12
CA LYS A 263 14.94 -6.37 6.86
C LYS A 263 15.22 -6.34 8.36
N GLY A 264 14.25 -5.87 9.14
CA GLY A 264 14.35 -5.75 10.60
C GLY A 264 15.25 -4.61 11.10
N VAL A 265 15.80 -3.77 10.22
CA VAL A 265 16.59 -2.59 10.60
C VAL A 265 15.80 -1.32 10.31
N PRO A 266 15.11 -0.72 11.31
CA PRO A 266 14.34 0.50 11.14
C PRO A 266 15.26 1.72 10.99
N CYS A 267 14.68 2.84 10.57
CA CYS A 267 15.31 4.14 10.83
C CYS A 267 15.24 4.46 12.33
N ARG A 268 16.29 5.01 12.93
CA ARG A 268 16.36 5.30 14.37
C ARG A 268 16.76 6.76 14.62
N ASP A 269 16.13 7.41 15.58
CA ASP A 269 16.49 8.77 16.00
C ASP A 269 16.43 9.75 14.81
N ILE A 270 15.23 9.91 14.26
CA ILE A 270 15.00 10.74 13.06
C ILE A 270 14.25 12.01 13.46
N VAL A 271 14.72 13.16 13.00
CA VAL A 271 14.07 14.46 13.19
C VAL A 271 13.78 15.08 11.82
N ILE A 272 12.52 15.39 11.56
CA ILE A 272 12.06 16.17 10.42
C ILE A 272 11.43 17.45 10.97
N ARG A 273 12.00 18.61 10.67
CA ARG A 273 11.58 19.87 11.29
C ARG A 273 11.49 21.02 10.29
N ARG A 274 10.40 21.77 10.30
CA ARG A 274 10.23 22.94 9.41
C ARG A 274 10.47 22.59 7.94
N VAL A 275 9.83 21.52 7.49
CA VAL A 275 9.84 21.08 6.10
C VAL A 275 8.48 21.37 5.47
N ASP A 276 8.47 21.82 4.21
CA ASP A 276 7.26 21.98 3.39
C ASP A 276 7.28 20.95 2.26
N CYS A 277 6.49 19.88 2.42
CA CYS A 277 6.26 18.87 1.40
C CYS A 277 5.04 19.28 0.56
N ASN A 278 5.26 19.72 -0.69
CA ASN A 278 4.23 20.35 -1.51
C ASN A 278 4.10 19.72 -2.90
N GLU A 279 2.87 19.49 -3.35
CA GLU A 279 2.58 19.04 -4.73
C GLU A 279 3.25 17.71 -5.12
N ASN A 280 3.48 16.82 -4.14
CA ASN A 280 4.06 15.50 -4.39
C ASN A 280 3.04 14.54 -5.01
N ASN A 281 3.53 13.49 -5.68
CA ASN A 281 2.68 12.58 -6.46
C ASN A 281 1.90 11.61 -5.57
N ARG A 282 2.57 10.99 -4.60
CA ARG A 282 1.99 9.93 -3.77
C ARG A 282 1.66 10.43 -2.38
N GLN A 283 2.63 10.63 -1.48
CA GLN A 283 2.41 11.23 -0.15
C GLN A 283 3.27 12.48 0.08
N GLY A 284 2.93 13.28 1.09
CA GLY A 284 3.90 14.24 1.65
C GLY A 284 5.06 13.51 2.34
N ILE A 285 4.73 12.64 3.29
CA ILE A 285 5.69 11.78 4.01
C ILE A 285 5.12 10.35 4.14
N SER A 286 5.95 9.34 3.89
CA SER A 286 5.65 7.93 4.21
C SER A 286 6.60 7.39 5.27
N VAL A 287 6.06 6.75 6.30
CA VAL A 287 6.83 6.11 7.38
C VAL A 287 6.52 4.63 7.42
N ILE A 288 7.48 3.82 6.97
CA ILE A 288 7.37 2.36 6.96
C ILE A 288 7.92 1.77 8.26
N SER A 289 9.09 2.26 8.69
CA SER A 289 9.80 1.69 9.84
C SER A 289 10.68 2.73 10.51
N ALA A 290 10.29 3.16 11.70
CA ALA A 290 10.99 4.14 12.52
C ALA A 290 10.89 3.84 14.03
N GLU A 291 11.98 4.12 14.73
CA GLU A 291 12.04 4.20 16.20
C GLU A 291 12.61 5.55 16.63
N ASN A 292 11.95 6.20 17.58
CA ASN A 292 12.29 7.55 18.04
C ASN A 292 12.24 8.56 16.87
N LEU A 293 11.05 8.74 16.30
CA LEU A 293 10.79 9.69 15.23
C LEU A 293 10.15 10.96 15.81
N LEU A 294 10.68 12.12 15.44
CA LEU A 294 10.06 13.42 15.68
C LEU A 294 9.82 14.14 14.35
N ILE A 295 8.56 14.46 14.06
CA ILE A 295 8.17 15.37 12.98
C ILE A 295 7.58 16.62 13.62
N GLU A 296 8.14 17.79 13.35
CA GLU A 296 7.64 19.02 13.96
C GLU A 296 7.64 20.24 13.03
N ASP A 297 6.71 21.16 13.27
CA ASP A 297 6.57 22.43 12.53
C ASP A 297 6.55 22.23 11.00
N THR A 298 5.99 21.11 10.53
CA THR A 298 6.10 20.64 9.15
C THR A 298 4.74 20.74 8.45
N VAL A 299 4.76 21.11 7.17
CA VAL A 299 3.57 21.25 6.31
C VAL A 299 3.60 20.20 5.22
N MET A 300 2.50 19.45 5.06
CA MET A 300 2.32 18.45 4.00
C MET A 300 1.05 18.77 3.21
N ARG A 301 1.20 19.21 1.96
CA ARG A 301 0.09 19.82 1.23
C ARG A 301 0.05 19.58 -0.26
N ASN A 302 -1.16 19.71 -0.80
CA ASN A 302 -1.46 19.61 -2.23
C ASN A 302 -0.99 18.29 -2.87
N THR A 303 -0.87 17.22 -2.09
CA THR A 303 -0.49 15.91 -2.60
C THR A 303 -1.58 15.37 -3.52
N ASN A 304 -1.24 15.08 -4.76
CA ASN A 304 -2.22 14.67 -5.78
C ASN A 304 -1.55 13.90 -6.93
N GLY A 305 -1.97 12.66 -7.19
CA GLY A 305 -1.38 11.87 -8.26
C GLY A 305 -1.68 10.38 -8.12
N THR A 306 -0.87 9.65 -7.35
CA THR A 306 -1.07 8.22 -7.08
C THR A 306 -1.55 8.00 -5.64
N ALA A 307 -2.54 7.13 -5.46
CA ALA A 307 -3.10 6.78 -4.15
C ALA A 307 -1.98 6.33 -3.17
N PRO A 308 -2.08 6.67 -1.86
CA PRO A 308 -3.24 7.24 -1.18
C PRO A 308 -3.48 8.75 -1.36
N GLN A 309 -2.47 9.53 -1.80
CA GLN A 309 -2.55 10.99 -1.96
C GLN A 309 -2.66 11.77 -0.64
N ALA A 310 -2.19 11.19 0.47
CA ALA A 310 -2.27 11.73 1.81
C ALA A 310 -1.16 12.74 2.14
N GLY A 311 -1.40 13.57 3.15
CA GLY A 311 -0.37 14.44 3.73
C GLY A 311 0.75 13.60 4.37
N ILE A 312 0.38 12.63 5.19
CA ILE A 312 1.29 11.64 5.77
C ILE A 312 0.63 10.27 5.88
N ASP A 313 1.42 9.21 5.74
CA ASP A 313 1.00 7.83 5.96
C ASP A 313 2.03 7.02 6.76
N PHE A 314 1.57 6.41 7.85
CA PHE A 314 2.30 5.37 8.57
C PHE A 314 1.86 4.01 8.04
N GLU A 315 2.67 3.41 7.17
CA GLU A 315 2.31 2.27 6.33
C GLU A 315 3.43 1.21 6.32
N PRO A 316 3.62 0.45 7.40
CA PRO A 316 4.56 -0.67 7.40
C PRO A 316 4.15 -1.68 6.32
N ASN A 317 5.12 -2.29 5.65
CA ASN A 317 4.94 -3.30 4.61
C ASN A 317 4.78 -4.75 5.17
N GLY A 318 5.18 -5.00 6.42
CA GLY A 318 5.20 -6.31 7.06
C GLY A 318 5.46 -6.26 8.58
N ASP A 319 5.46 -7.45 9.19
CA ASP A 319 5.50 -7.62 10.66
C ASP A 319 6.86 -7.36 11.31
N SER A 320 7.94 -7.30 10.53
CA SER A 320 9.29 -7.02 11.03
C SER A 320 9.65 -5.54 11.09
N GLU A 321 8.74 -4.65 10.69
CA GLU A 321 8.95 -3.20 10.76
C GLU A 321 8.42 -2.62 12.06
N LEU A 322 8.99 -1.49 12.47
CA LEU A 322 8.80 -0.91 13.79
C LEU A 322 8.22 0.49 13.66
N LEU A 323 7.22 0.83 14.47
CA LEU A 323 6.66 2.19 14.56
C LEU A 323 6.56 2.60 16.02
N LYS A 324 7.72 2.87 16.63
CA LYS A 324 7.85 3.03 18.08
C LYS A 324 8.35 4.42 18.44
N ASN A 325 7.70 5.05 19.40
CA ASN A 325 8.01 6.40 19.87
C ASN A 325 7.98 7.41 18.71
N CYS A 326 6.88 7.40 17.96
CA CYS A 326 6.65 8.33 16.86
C CYS A 326 5.86 9.54 17.35
N VAL A 327 6.46 10.72 17.28
CA VAL A 327 5.86 11.99 17.73
C VAL A 327 5.70 12.93 16.55
N MET A 328 4.52 13.50 16.40
CA MET A 328 4.25 14.61 15.50
C MET A 328 3.73 15.80 16.29
N ARG A 329 4.29 16.99 16.06
CA ARG A 329 3.78 18.20 16.71
C ARG A 329 3.80 19.46 15.85
N ASN A 330 2.79 20.31 16.01
CA ASN A 330 2.68 21.57 15.28
C ASN A 330 2.69 21.38 13.74
N CYS A 331 2.14 20.28 13.25
CA CYS A 331 2.11 19.97 11.82
C CYS A 331 0.78 20.38 11.17
N LEU A 332 0.82 20.65 9.87
CA LEU A 332 -0.35 20.96 9.04
C LEU A 332 -0.42 20.02 7.83
N CYS A 333 -1.54 19.32 7.68
CA CYS A 333 -1.89 18.63 6.44
C CYS A 333 -3.02 19.37 5.72
N GLU A 334 -2.77 19.95 4.54
CA GLU A 334 -3.80 20.71 3.82
C GLU A 334 -3.94 20.39 2.32
N GLY A 335 -5.17 20.43 1.81
CA GLY A 335 -5.44 20.40 0.37
C GLY A 335 -5.01 19.09 -0.33
N ASN A 336 -4.75 18.02 0.43
CA ASN A 336 -4.35 16.75 -0.16
C ASN A 336 -5.54 16.05 -0.79
N ALA A 337 -5.33 15.36 -1.91
CA ALA A 337 -6.39 14.61 -2.60
C ALA A 337 -6.78 13.30 -1.87
N GLY A 338 -5.97 12.86 -0.91
CA GLY A 338 -6.20 11.76 0.01
C GLY A 338 -6.61 12.22 1.41
N ASP A 339 -6.20 11.46 2.42
CA ASP A 339 -6.41 11.78 3.83
C ASP A 339 -5.39 12.85 4.30
N GLY A 340 -5.71 13.61 5.34
CA GLY A 340 -4.72 14.49 5.97
C GLY A 340 -3.65 13.68 6.70
N TYR A 341 -4.09 12.87 7.67
CA TYR A 341 -3.26 11.96 8.45
C TYR A 341 -3.77 10.53 8.26
N GLU A 342 -2.96 9.65 7.66
CA GLU A 342 -3.27 8.24 7.44
C GLU A 342 -2.36 7.34 8.27
N PHE A 343 -2.93 6.26 8.79
CA PHE A 343 -2.24 5.18 9.47
C PHE A 343 -2.75 3.86 8.90
N TYR A 344 -2.00 3.25 8.00
CA TYR A 344 -2.30 1.94 7.42
C TYR A 344 -1.49 0.83 8.12
N LEU A 345 -1.95 0.40 9.30
CA LEU A 345 -1.26 -0.59 10.14
C LEU A 345 -1.68 -2.08 10.00
N PRO A 346 -2.57 -2.55 9.09
CA PRO A 346 -2.94 -3.98 9.01
C PRO A 346 -1.81 -4.98 8.74
N ASN A 347 -0.61 -4.51 8.39
CA ASN A 347 0.58 -5.32 8.20
C ASN A 347 1.32 -5.63 9.51
N LEU A 348 1.05 -4.89 10.58
CA LEU A 348 1.55 -5.18 11.91
C LEU A 348 0.65 -6.21 12.59
N THR A 349 1.25 -7.35 12.91
CA THR A 349 0.59 -8.49 13.56
C THR A 349 1.08 -8.66 15.00
N GLU A 350 0.57 -9.65 15.72
CA GLU A 350 1.01 -10.05 17.06
C GLU A 350 2.50 -10.45 17.17
N ARG A 351 3.20 -10.58 16.03
CA ARG A 351 4.66 -10.78 15.96
C ARG A 351 5.45 -9.48 15.96
N SER A 352 4.79 -8.36 15.71
CA SER A 352 5.41 -7.04 15.68
C SER A 352 5.52 -6.51 17.10
N GLU A 353 6.52 -5.67 17.32
CA GLU A 353 6.62 -4.87 18.54
C GLU A 353 5.45 -3.87 18.64
N ASP A 354 5.15 -3.47 19.87
CA ASP A 354 4.10 -2.49 20.15
C ASP A 354 4.39 -1.15 19.46
N PHE A 355 3.42 -0.62 18.73
CA PHE A 355 3.53 0.71 18.13
C PHE A 355 3.13 1.80 19.12
N SER A 356 3.68 3.01 18.97
CA SER A 356 3.28 4.16 19.79
C SER A 356 3.35 5.48 19.05
N PHE A 357 2.23 6.23 19.12
CA PHE A 357 2.06 7.52 18.46
C PHE A 357 1.60 8.61 19.43
N VAL A 358 2.23 9.78 19.34
CA VAL A 358 1.74 11.03 19.94
C VAL A 358 1.61 12.07 18.85
N ILE A 359 0.38 12.52 18.60
CA ILE A 359 0.06 13.55 17.63
C ILE A 359 -0.49 14.74 18.39
N GLU A 360 0.27 15.84 18.47
CA GLU A 360 -0.09 16.99 19.29
C GLU A 360 -0.08 18.33 18.54
N ASN A 361 -1.03 19.21 18.82
CA ASN A 361 -1.09 20.55 18.22
C ASN A 361 -1.10 20.54 16.67
N CYS A 362 -1.71 19.50 16.08
CA CYS A 362 -1.72 19.29 14.63
C CYS A 362 -3.05 19.71 14.00
N VAL A 363 -3.00 20.10 12.73
CA VAL A 363 -4.17 20.56 11.97
C VAL A 363 -4.31 19.79 10.66
N SER A 364 -5.54 19.35 10.37
CA SER A 364 -5.95 18.83 9.07
C SER A 364 -6.95 19.78 8.43
N LYS A 365 -6.79 20.11 7.15
CA LYS A 365 -7.63 21.12 6.51
C LYS A 365 -7.87 20.89 5.02
N ASN A 366 -9.13 20.97 4.59
CA ASN A 366 -9.51 20.94 3.17
C ASN A 366 -8.95 19.72 2.39
N ASN A 367 -8.67 18.60 3.07
CA ASN A 367 -8.28 17.38 2.38
C ASN A 367 -9.50 16.73 1.75
N ARG A 368 -9.35 16.11 0.58
CA ARG A 368 -10.48 15.55 -0.18
C ARG A 368 -11.09 14.32 0.51
N ARG A 369 -10.31 13.57 1.29
CA ARG A 369 -10.80 12.44 2.09
C ARG A 369 -10.87 12.83 3.57
N ASN A 370 -10.40 11.99 4.49
CA ASN A 370 -10.60 12.17 5.92
C ASN A 370 -9.57 13.14 6.51
N GLY A 371 -9.97 13.87 7.54
CA GLY A 371 -9.03 14.63 8.36
C GLY A 371 -8.04 13.72 9.07
N PHE A 372 -8.51 12.59 9.59
CA PHE A 372 -7.70 11.60 10.30
C PHE A 372 -8.25 10.17 10.09
N ASN A 373 -7.42 9.25 9.62
CA ASN A 373 -7.79 7.85 9.35
C ASN A 373 -6.83 6.90 10.08
N PHE A 374 -7.35 6.18 11.07
CA PHE A 374 -6.60 5.24 11.89
C PHE A 374 -7.04 3.81 11.61
N MET A 375 -6.26 3.09 10.81
CA MET A 375 -6.52 1.71 10.40
C MET A 375 -5.55 0.74 11.07
N THR A 376 -6.11 -0.17 11.86
CA THR A 376 -5.43 -1.26 12.56
C THR A 376 -6.12 -2.59 12.24
N GLY A 377 -5.83 -3.64 12.99
CA GLY A 377 -6.31 -5.00 12.74
C GLY A 377 -5.29 -5.81 11.94
N THR A 378 -5.72 -6.92 11.35
CA THR A 378 -4.90 -7.67 10.39
C THR A 378 -5.55 -7.68 9.01
N LYS A 379 -4.73 -7.89 7.97
CA LYS A 379 -5.23 -8.09 6.62
C LYS A 379 -6.32 -9.17 6.61
N LEU A 380 -7.41 -8.90 5.87
CA LEU A 380 -8.53 -9.83 5.72
C LEU A 380 -8.01 -11.22 5.28
N GLY A 381 -8.36 -12.25 6.03
CA GLY A 381 -7.91 -13.63 5.80
C GLY A 381 -6.57 -14.00 6.44
N SER A 382 -5.96 -13.13 7.25
CA SER A 382 -4.82 -13.46 8.10
C SER A 382 -5.26 -14.27 9.32
N ASP A 383 -4.52 -15.33 9.65
CA ASP A 383 -4.72 -16.08 10.91
C ASP A 383 -4.06 -15.37 12.12
N PHE A 384 -3.23 -14.34 11.89
CA PHE A 384 -2.60 -13.57 12.95
C PHE A 384 -3.52 -12.52 13.55
N LYS A 385 -3.31 -12.23 14.84
CA LYS A 385 -3.91 -11.08 15.54
C LYS A 385 -3.13 -9.80 15.25
N SER A 386 -3.72 -8.64 15.56
CA SER A 386 -3.10 -7.33 15.35
C SER A 386 -1.95 -7.09 16.34
N ALA A 387 -1.00 -6.22 15.97
CA ALA A 387 -0.03 -5.69 16.92
C ALA A 387 -0.72 -4.87 18.01
N LYS A 388 -0.13 -4.81 19.20
CA LYS A 388 -0.60 -3.87 20.22
C LYS A 388 -0.06 -2.48 19.93
N GLY A 389 -0.72 -1.46 20.49
CA GLY A 389 -0.13 -0.14 20.45
C GLY A 389 -1.01 0.98 20.98
N THR A 390 -0.43 2.18 20.97
CA THR A 390 -1.05 3.38 21.54
C THR A 390 -1.12 4.52 20.53
N LEU A 391 -2.21 5.29 20.61
CA LEU A 391 -2.37 6.57 19.92
C LEU A 391 -2.87 7.61 20.92
N ILE A 392 -2.10 8.69 21.08
CA ILE A 392 -2.53 9.89 21.80
C ILE A 392 -2.69 11.01 20.78
N LEU A 393 -3.93 11.46 20.58
CA LEU A 393 -4.27 12.60 19.74
C LEU A 393 -4.67 13.78 20.64
N LYS A 394 -3.84 14.82 20.67
CA LYS A 394 -3.97 15.93 21.60
C LYS A 394 -4.01 17.28 20.88
N ASN A 395 -4.89 18.18 21.29
CA ASN A 395 -4.98 19.53 20.72
C ASN A 395 -5.05 19.50 19.18
N PHE A 396 -5.87 18.60 18.63
CA PHE A 396 -5.97 18.37 17.20
C PHE A 396 -7.21 19.06 16.63
N ARG A 397 -7.08 19.64 15.44
CA ARG A 397 -8.21 20.25 14.73
C ARG A 397 -8.28 19.78 13.29
N SER A 398 -9.45 19.31 12.85
CA SER A 398 -9.77 19.03 11.46
C SER A 398 -10.83 20.01 10.97
N GLU A 399 -10.62 20.62 9.80
CA GLU A 399 -11.52 21.63 9.24
C GLU A 399 -11.79 21.37 7.75
N LYS A 400 -13.07 21.17 7.41
CA LYS A 400 -13.57 21.07 6.02
C LYS A 400 -12.90 19.96 5.19
N ASP A 401 -12.37 18.95 5.87
CA ASP A 401 -11.95 17.71 5.23
C ASP A 401 -13.19 16.96 4.68
N GLY A 402 -13.03 16.16 3.63
CA GLY A 402 -14.09 15.32 3.05
C GLY A 402 -14.67 14.25 4.00
N GLY A 403 -14.03 14.02 5.15
CA GLY A 403 -14.54 13.24 6.28
C GLY A 403 -13.80 13.63 7.56
N GLY A 404 -14.33 13.25 8.73
CA GLY A 404 -13.69 13.57 10.01
C GLY A 404 -12.66 12.52 10.42
N LEU A 405 -12.97 11.81 11.51
CA LEU A 405 -12.18 10.73 12.09
C LEU A 405 -12.71 9.36 11.68
N VAL A 406 -11.81 8.48 11.26
CA VAL A 406 -12.12 7.07 10.99
C VAL A 406 -11.30 6.17 11.89
N PHE A 407 -11.96 5.28 12.62
CA PHE A 407 -11.35 4.15 13.30
C PHE A 407 -11.70 2.88 12.55
N ARG A 408 -10.70 2.15 12.07
CA ARG A 408 -10.88 0.82 11.48
C ARG A 408 -10.09 -0.21 12.26
N GLY A 409 -10.78 -1.25 12.74
CA GLY A 409 -10.14 -2.40 13.37
C GLY A 409 -9.53 -2.15 14.76
N VAL A 410 -9.97 -1.10 15.47
CA VAL A 410 -9.43 -0.76 16.80
C VAL A 410 -9.96 -1.74 17.84
N MET A 411 -9.20 -2.81 18.06
CA MET A 411 -9.49 -3.87 19.04
C MET A 411 -9.13 -3.46 20.48
N ASN A 412 -10.07 -3.67 21.40
CA ASN A 412 -9.91 -3.33 22.82
C ASN A 412 -8.72 -4.02 23.49
N ASP A 413 -8.43 -5.27 23.13
CA ASP A 413 -7.36 -6.02 23.81
C ASP A 413 -5.96 -5.62 23.35
N PHE A 414 -5.87 -4.88 22.23
CA PHE A 414 -4.61 -4.55 21.57
C PHE A 414 -4.31 -3.06 21.58
N HIS A 415 -5.32 -2.21 21.52
CA HIS A 415 -5.13 -0.79 21.28
C HIS A 415 -5.57 0.07 22.46
N ARG A 416 -4.85 1.17 22.68
CA ARG A 416 -5.27 2.25 23.58
C ARG A 416 -5.24 3.57 22.82
N VAL A 417 -6.40 4.20 22.68
CA VAL A 417 -6.55 5.47 21.98
C VAL A 417 -7.09 6.54 22.93
N SER A 418 -6.39 7.67 22.99
CA SER A 418 -6.82 8.86 23.75
C SER A 418 -7.01 10.05 22.82
N LEU A 419 -8.16 10.71 22.91
CA LEU A 419 -8.46 11.96 22.24
C LEU A 419 -8.64 13.05 23.30
N GLU A 420 -7.77 14.05 23.28
CA GLU A 420 -7.72 15.11 24.27
C GLU A 420 -7.74 16.48 23.60
N ASN A 421 -8.78 17.29 23.85
CA ASN A 421 -8.94 18.60 23.21
C ASN A 421 -8.94 18.49 21.68
N VAL A 422 -9.88 17.74 21.13
CA VAL A 422 -9.96 17.47 19.68
C VAL A 422 -11.21 18.10 19.08
N GLU A 423 -11.07 18.83 17.98
CA GLU A 423 -12.17 19.50 17.28
C GLU A 423 -12.27 19.06 15.82
N PHE A 424 -13.46 18.66 15.37
CA PHE A 424 -13.77 18.43 13.95
C PHE A 424 -14.81 19.44 13.48
N ILE A 425 -14.51 20.20 12.42
CA ILE A 425 -15.33 21.28 11.91
C ILE A 425 -15.73 21.00 10.47
N ASP A 426 -17.03 20.96 10.21
CA ASP A 426 -17.63 20.75 8.89
C ASP A 426 -17.05 19.56 8.09
N PRO A 427 -16.81 18.38 8.71
CA PRO A 427 -16.36 17.22 7.96
C PRO A 427 -17.41 16.82 6.92
N GLY A 428 -16.95 16.44 5.72
CA GLY A 428 -17.81 15.98 4.63
C GLY A 428 -18.62 17.08 3.95
N ILE A 429 -18.30 18.36 4.17
CA ILE A 429 -19.02 19.47 3.53
C ILE A 429 -18.98 19.43 1.99
N ASN A 430 -17.90 18.89 1.44
CA ASN A 430 -17.68 18.75 -0.01
C ASN A 430 -18.06 17.37 -0.56
N ALA A 431 -18.62 16.47 0.27
CA ALA A 431 -19.02 15.14 -0.14
C ALA A 431 -20.49 15.12 -0.60
N GLU A 432 -20.78 14.41 -1.71
CA GLU A 432 -22.16 14.25 -2.22
C GLU A 432 -23.11 13.63 -1.17
N ARG A 433 -22.57 12.81 -0.26
CA ARG A 433 -23.25 12.37 0.97
C ARG A 433 -22.48 12.87 2.18
N LYS A 434 -23.15 13.62 3.06
CA LYS A 434 -22.57 14.09 4.32
C LYS A 434 -22.20 12.89 5.20
N ALA A 435 -20.91 12.64 5.33
CA ALA A 435 -20.37 11.60 6.18
C ALA A 435 -20.47 12.00 7.66
N PRO A 436 -20.65 11.04 8.58
CA PRO A 436 -20.55 11.32 10.01
C PRO A 436 -19.13 11.78 10.39
N ALA A 437 -19.05 12.55 11.46
CA ALA A 437 -17.78 13.13 11.92
C ALA A 437 -16.83 12.07 12.48
N ILE A 438 -17.36 11.10 13.22
CA ILE A 438 -16.61 9.95 13.72
C ILE A 438 -17.20 8.67 13.14
N ARG A 439 -16.36 7.86 12.52
CA ARG A 439 -16.73 6.56 11.95
C ARG A 439 -16.01 5.42 12.63
N PHE A 440 -16.78 4.42 13.03
CA PHE A 440 -16.24 3.11 13.39
C PHE A 440 -16.41 2.14 12.23
N MET A 441 -15.35 1.40 11.95
CA MET A 441 -15.30 0.37 10.92
C MET A 441 -14.68 -0.92 11.47
N ALA A 442 -15.27 -2.04 11.10
CA ALA A 442 -14.80 -3.38 11.42
C ALA A 442 -14.81 -4.23 10.15
N SER A 443 -14.01 -5.30 10.11
CA SER A 443 -14.19 -6.29 9.03
C SER A 443 -15.48 -7.08 9.28
N ALA A 444 -16.14 -7.55 8.22
CA ALA A 444 -17.36 -8.35 8.34
C ALA A 444 -17.14 -9.67 9.10
N ASP A 445 -15.91 -10.19 9.10
CA ASP A 445 -15.53 -11.42 9.79
C ASP A 445 -15.03 -11.16 11.22
N GLU A 446 -14.75 -9.90 11.60
CA GLU A 446 -14.20 -9.53 12.90
C GLU A 446 -15.12 -9.99 14.04
N LEU A 447 -14.54 -10.72 14.98
CA LEU A 447 -15.19 -11.11 16.24
C LEU A 447 -14.36 -10.65 17.44
N ALA A 448 -13.28 -9.89 17.28
CA ALA A 448 -12.66 -9.23 18.41
C ALA A 448 -13.59 -8.17 19.01
N SER A 449 -13.51 -7.98 20.32
CA SER A 449 -14.15 -6.83 20.97
C SER A 449 -13.42 -5.56 20.54
N LEU A 450 -14.14 -4.62 19.92
CA LEU A 450 -13.60 -3.33 19.50
C LEU A 450 -13.69 -2.32 20.64
N GLY A 451 -12.77 -1.36 20.68
CA GLY A 451 -12.79 -0.26 21.64
C GLY A 451 -11.44 0.04 22.26
N GLY A 452 -11.40 0.37 23.55
CA GLY A 452 -10.20 0.93 24.20
C GLY A 452 -9.93 2.38 23.84
N ILE A 453 -10.99 3.17 23.65
CA ILE A 453 -10.95 4.55 23.14
C ILE A 453 -11.52 5.50 24.18
N SER A 454 -10.82 6.60 24.45
CA SER A 454 -11.27 7.62 25.39
C SER A 454 -11.38 9.00 24.76
N PHE A 455 -12.48 9.69 25.06
CA PHE A 455 -12.76 11.05 24.58
C PHE A 455 -12.74 12.02 25.76
N LYS A 456 -11.87 13.02 25.70
CA LYS A 456 -11.74 14.07 26.70
C LYS A 456 -11.75 15.42 26.01
N ASN A 457 -12.78 16.21 26.27
CA ASN A 457 -12.96 17.52 25.65
C ASN A 457 -12.92 17.43 24.11
N VAL A 458 -13.81 16.63 23.54
CA VAL A 458 -13.94 16.50 22.08
C VAL A 458 -15.17 17.28 21.63
N SER A 459 -15.03 18.03 20.54
CA SER A 459 -16.12 18.80 19.95
C SER A 459 -16.28 18.60 18.45
N LEU A 460 -17.52 18.54 17.99
CA LEU A 460 -17.89 18.37 16.60
C LEU A 460 -18.75 19.56 16.17
N ARG A 461 -18.38 20.27 15.11
CA ARG A 461 -19.20 21.31 14.49
C ARG A 461 -19.77 20.78 13.18
N LEU A 462 -21.08 20.56 13.14
CA LEU A 462 -21.72 19.78 12.07
C LEU A 462 -22.94 20.50 11.50
N PRO A 463 -23.24 20.36 10.20
CA PRO A 463 -24.53 20.77 9.68
C PRO A 463 -25.68 20.03 10.37
N LYS A 464 -26.83 20.70 10.58
CA LYS A 464 -28.02 20.06 11.17
C LYS A 464 -28.42 18.80 10.39
N GLY A 465 -28.76 17.74 11.12
CA GLY A 465 -29.18 16.45 10.57
C GLY A 465 -28.03 15.53 10.13
N VAL A 466 -26.77 15.96 10.26
CA VAL A 466 -25.61 15.07 10.09
C VAL A 466 -25.38 14.29 11.38
N MET A 467 -25.26 12.97 11.28
CA MET A 467 -24.94 12.12 12.42
C MET A 467 -23.52 12.40 12.93
N ALA A 468 -23.37 12.63 14.23
CA ALA A 468 -22.07 12.84 14.85
C ALA A 468 -21.18 11.58 14.79
N ILE A 469 -21.77 10.42 15.10
CA ILE A 469 -21.09 9.13 15.19
C ILE A 469 -21.92 8.12 14.40
N ASN A 470 -21.27 7.30 13.57
CA ASN A 470 -21.93 6.14 12.96
C ASN A 470 -20.95 4.99 12.71
N GLN A 471 -21.50 3.80 12.50
CA GLN A 471 -20.81 2.66 11.91
C GLN A 471 -20.90 2.68 10.39
N THR A 472 -19.99 1.98 9.70
CA THR A 472 -20.14 1.73 8.26
C THR A 472 -20.91 0.46 8.00
N ALA A 473 -21.76 0.53 6.99
CA ALA A 473 -22.68 -0.50 6.51
C ALA A 473 -22.11 -1.93 6.41
N ASN A 474 -20.83 -2.10 6.07
CA ASN A 474 -20.18 -3.42 5.92
C ASN A 474 -19.46 -3.93 7.19
N SER A 475 -19.66 -3.28 8.34
CA SER A 475 -18.91 -3.57 9.57
C SER A 475 -19.64 -4.53 10.50
N SER A 476 -18.93 -5.52 11.02
CA SER A 476 -19.45 -6.36 12.10
C SER A 476 -19.06 -5.80 13.46
N PHE A 477 -20.05 -5.31 14.22
CA PHE A 477 -19.93 -5.03 15.65
C PHE A 477 -20.63 -6.12 16.47
N ALA A 478 -20.56 -7.37 15.99
CA ALA A 478 -21.27 -8.51 16.59
C ALA A 478 -21.00 -8.67 18.09
N ASN A 479 -19.78 -8.40 18.54
CA ASN A 479 -19.39 -8.47 19.95
C ASN A 479 -19.55 -7.14 20.71
N GLY A 480 -20.23 -6.16 20.12
CA GLY A 480 -20.36 -4.80 20.62
C GLY A 480 -19.03 -4.05 20.65
N MET A 481 -19.07 -2.86 21.24
CA MET A 481 -17.87 -2.10 21.62
C MET A 481 -17.72 -2.11 23.14
N VAL A 482 -16.48 -2.08 23.63
CA VAL A 482 -16.16 -2.12 25.06
C VAL A 482 -15.06 -1.11 25.39
N ASN A 483 -15.06 -0.58 26.62
CA ASN A 483 -14.07 0.42 27.07
C ASN A 483 -13.94 1.61 26.11
N VAL A 484 -15.08 2.07 25.57
CA VAL A 484 -15.17 3.33 24.84
C VAL A 484 -15.91 4.29 25.75
N LYS A 485 -15.28 5.41 26.12
CA LYS A 485 -15.86 6.31 27.11
C LYS A 485 -15.51 7.77 26.89
N GLY A 486 -16.37 8.66 27.36
CA GLY A 486 -16.10 10.09 27.40
C GLY A 486 -17.27 10.95 26.96
N GLU A 487 -17.01 12.24 26.79
CA GLU A 487 -18.02 13.21 26.39
C GLU A 487 -17.61 13.88 25.07
N ILE A 488 -18.59 14.00 24.17
CA ILE A 488 -18.46 14.72 22.91
C ILE A 488 -19.52 15.82 22.87
N ASN A 489 -19.08 17.06 22.66
CA ASN A 489 -19.98 18.20 22.47
C ASN A 489 -20.21 18.42 20.98
N VAL A 490 -21.45 18.35 20.51
CA VAL A 490 -21.79 18.63 19.12
C VAL A 490 -22.46 19.99 19.04
N ILE A 491 -22.02 20.82 18.11
CA ILE A 491 -22.52 22.16 17.85
C ILE A 491 -23.01 22.16 16.41
N HIS A 492 -24.28 22.44 16.20
CA HIS A 492 -24.85 22.53 14.86
C HIS A 492 -24.69 23.92 14.25
N ASP A 493 -24.75 23.99 12.92
CA ASP A 493 -24.72 25.23 12.15
C ASP A 493 -25.85 26.22 12.49
N ASP A 494 -26.99 25.72 12.99
CA ASP A 494 -28.10 26.54 13.49
C ASP A 494 -27.91 27.04 14.94
N GLY A 495 -26.76 26.73 15.55
CA GLY A 495 -26.40 27.12 16.93
C GLY A 495 -26.94 26.18 18.01
N THR A 496 -27.71 25.14 17.66
CA THR A 496 -28.13 24.12 18.64
C THR A 496 -26.95 23.27 19.08
N THR A 497 -26.97 22.82 20.33
CA THR A 497 -25.91 21.99 20.90
C THR A 497 -26.46 20.72 21.52
N GLU A 498 -25.79 19.60 21.29
CA GLU A 498 -26.06 18.34 21.98
C GLU A 498 -24.77 17.82 22.66
N LYS A 499 -24.94 17.07 23.74
CA LYS A 499 -23.84 16.38 24.41
C LYS A 499 -24.06 14.88 24.30
N ILE A 500 -23.09 14.17 23.74
CA ILE A 500 -23.05 12.72 23.68
C ILE A 500 -22.17 12.23 24.83
N VAL A 501 -22.79 11.60 25.82
CA VAL A 501 -22.08 10.85 26.87
C VAL A 501 -21.94 9.42 26.38
N ILE A 502 -20.71 8.99 26.13
CA ILE A 502 -20.39 7.62 25.73
C ILE A 502 -20.04 6.84 27.00
N ASP A 503 -20.91 5.93 27.38
CA ASP A 503 -20.79 4.98 28.46
C ASP A 503 -21.32 3.60 28.02
N ASP A 504 -21.32 2.62 28.92
CA ASP A 504 -21.79 1.26 28.59
C ASP A 504 -23.27 1.22 28.17
N ALA A 505 -24.11 2.14 28.67
CA ALA A 505 -25.52 2.22 28.29
C ALA A 505 -25.67 2.78 26.86
N TRP A 506 -24.90 3.81 26.52
CA TRP A 506 -24.82 4.34 25.16
C TRP A 506 -24.30 3.26 24.19
N LEU A 507 -23.22 2.57 24.56
CA LEU A 507 -22.67 1.48 23.75
C LEU A 507 -23.69 0.35 23.54
N ALA A 508 -24.40 -0.09 24.58
CA ALA A 508 -25.43 -1.10 24.44
C ALA A 508 -26.57 -0.68 23.49
N ARG A 509 -26.87 0.62 23.42
CA ARG A 509 -27.90 1.18 22.53
C ARG A 509 -27.47 1.26 21.07
N TYR A 510 -26.24 1.71 20.81
CA TYR A 510 -25.76 2.00 19.44
C TYR A 510 -24.86 0.91 18.86
N PHE A 511 -24.20 0.12 19.70
CA PHE A 511 -23.34 -1.01 19.35
C PHE A 511 -23.74 -2.27 20.15
N PRO A 512 -24.99 -2.75 20.03
CA PRO A 512 -25.47 -3.88 20.81
C PRO A 512 -24.69 -5.16 20.53
N VAL A 513 -24.40 -5.92 21.58
CA VAL A 513 -23.83 -7.27 21.46
C VAL A 513 -24.88 -8.18 20.83
N LYS A 514 -24.58 -8.72 19.66
CA LYS A 514 -25.44 -9.67 18.93
C LYS A 514 -24.94 -11.11 19.02
N ASN A 515 -23.63 -11.32 19.06
CA ASN A 515 -23.01 -12.64 19.19
C ASN A 515 -22.89 -13.02 20.68
N THR A 516 -24.03 -13.32 21.29
CA THR A 516 -24.15 -13.54 22.74
C THR A 516 -23.46 -14.82 23.22
N LYS A 517 -23.32 -15.84 22.35
CA LYS A 517 -22.71 -17.13 22.69
C LYS A 517 -21.23 -17.24 22.34
N LYS A 518 -20.70 -16.36 21.48
CA LYS A 518 -19.27 -16.32 21.06
C LYS A 518 -18.72 -17.67 20.55
N LEU A 519 -19.54 -18.42 19.83
CA LEU A 519 -19.17 -19.73 19.30
C LEU A 519 -18.09 -19.62 18.20
N PRO A 520 -17.09 -20.52 18.15
CA PRO A 520 -16.03 -20.49 17.14
C PRO A 520 -16.53 -20.95 15.77
N VAL A 521 -15.88 -20.52 14.69
CA VAL A 521 -16.04 -21.15 13.37
C VAL A 521 -15.03 -22.28 13.27
N LEU A 522 -15.49 -23.52 13.11
CA LEU A 522 -14.60 -24.69 13.04
C LEU A 522 -13.83 -24.72 11.71
N PRO A 523 -12.58 -25.24 11.70
CA PRO A 523 -11.87 -25.48 10.45
C PRO A 523 -12.60 -26.54 9.60
N LEU A 524 -12.38 -26.50 8.28
CA LEU A 524 -12.92 -27.49 7.35
C LEU A 524 -11.87 -28.58 7.09
N GLU A 525 -12.07 -29.75 7.68
CA GLU A 525 -11.23 -30.94 7.44
C GLU A 525 -11.82 -31.79 6.32
N THR A 526 -11.38 -31.58 5.08
CA THR A 526 -12.00 -32.24 3.91
C THR A 526 -11.71 -33.74 3.81
N LYS A 527 -10.63 -34.23 4.44
CA LYS A 527 -10.20 -35.63 4.35
C LYS A 527 -11.11 -36.60 5.09
N SER A 528 -11.77 -36.14 6.14
CA SER A 528 -12.71 -36.93 6.96
C SER A 528 -14.15 -36.86 6.46
N LEU A 529 -14.42 -36.11 5.39
CA LEU A 529 -15.79 -35.90 4.93
C LEU A 529 -16.33 -37.08 4.13
N VAL A 530 -17.46 -37.59 4.60
CA VAL A 530 -18.24 -38.65 3.95
C VAL A 530 -19.72 -38.25 3.84
N PRO A 531 -20.46 -38.78 2.86
CA PRO A 531 -21.91 -38.60 2.79
C PRO A 531 -22.62 -39.10 4.06
N LEU A 532 -23.59 -38.32 4.55
CA LEU A 532 -24.38 -38.67 5.74
C LEU A 532 -25.22 -39.94 5.52
N ALA A 533 -25.78 -40.10 4.32
CA ALA A 533 -26.50 -41.28 3.89
C ALA A 533 -25.81 -41.90 2.66
N PRO A 534 -25.93 -43.23 2.44
CA PRO A 534 -25.50 -43.85 1.19
C PRO A 534 -26.20 -43.15 0.04
N GLN A 535 -25.44 -42.42 -0.76
CA GLN A 535 -26.03 -41.75 -1.89
C GLN A 535 -26.38 -42.79 -2.95
N ASN A 536 -27.68 -42.96 -3.21
CA ASN A 536 -28.22 -43.65 -4.37
C ASN A 536 -27.97 -42.81 -5.62
N LEU A 537 -26.70 -42.55 -5.91
CA LEU A 537 -26.26 -42.05 -7.19
C LEU A 537 -25.83 -43.29 -7.95
N GLU A 538 -26.81 -43.96 -8.56
CA GLU A 538 -26.49 -44.59 -9.82
C GLU A 538 -25.80 -43.50 -10.65
N SER A 539 -24.66 -43.85 -11.27
CA SER A 539 -23.87 -42.96 -12.10
C SER A 539 -24.71 -42.47 -13.27
N ASP A 540 -25.56 -41.49 -13.02
CA ASP A 540 -26.32 -40.84 -14.07
C ASP A 540 -25.27 -40.02 -14.81
N SER A 541 -24.87 -40.51 -15.98
CA SER A 541 -23.87 -39.87 -16.85
C SER A 541 -24.33 -38.48 -17.31
N ASN A 542 -25.59 -38.12 -17.01
CA ASN A 542 -26.23 -36.88 -17.40
C ASN A 542 -26.07 -35.77 -16.36
N LEU A 543 -25.79 -34.56 -16.85
CA LEU A 543 -25.77 -33.35 -16.05
C LEU A 543 -27.17 -32.98 -15.54
N GLN A 544 -27.32 -32.85 -14.23
CA GLN A 544 -28.56 -32.38 -13.60
C GLN A 544 -28.48 -30.88 -13.28
N ASN A 545 -29.59 -30.16 -13.45
CA ASN A 545 -29.66 -28.75 -13.06
C ASN A 545 -29.57 -28.63 -11.53
N VAL A 546 -28.82 -27.64 -11.05
CA VAL A 546 -28.71 -27.36 -9.62
C VAL A 546 -29.45 -26.06 -9.24
N PRO A 547 -29.94 -25.93 -7.99
CA PRO A 547 -30.52 -24.69 -7.51
C PRO A 547 -29.60 -23.47 -7.71
N PRO A 548 -30.17 -22.28 -8.01
CA PRO A 548 -29.39 -21.09 -8.34
C PRO A 548 -28.68 -20.50 -7.13
N VAL A 549 -27.44 -20.95 -6.87
CA VAL A 549 -26.55 -20.32 -5.89
C VAL A 549 -25.49 -19.49 -6.61
N ARG A 550 -25.46 -18.20 -6.29
CA ARG A 550 -24.51 -17.23 -6.86
C ARG A 550 -23.45 -16.89 -5.82
N LEU A 551 -22.24 -17.38 -6.04
CA LEU A 551 -21.07 -17.12 -5.21
C LEU A 551 -20.42 -15.79 -5.59
N ARG A 552 -19.80 -15.13 -4.62
CA ARG A 552 -19.12 -13.84 -4.77
C ARG A 552 -17.64 -13.97 -4.39
N ASN A 553 -16.74 -13.32 -5.15
CA ASN A 553 -15.28 -13.24 -4.92
C ASN A 553 -14.49 -14.57 -5.02
N LYS A 554 -15.05 -15.69 -4.54
CA LYS A 554 -14.39 -16.99 -4.42
C LYS A 554 -15.26 -18.08 -5.05
N LEU A 555 -14.61 -18.97 -5.79
CA LEU A 555 -15.16 -20.26 -6.18
C LEU A 555 -14.53 -21.32 -5.29
N ASN A 556 -15.32 -22.01 -4.47
CA ASN A 556 -14.90 -23.14 -3.63
C ASN A 556 -16.06 -24.12 -3.51
N ILE A 557 -16.14 -25.09 -4.44
CA ILE A 557 -17.19 -26.11 -4.44
C ILE A 557 -16.54 -27.47 -4.19
N HIS A 558 -17.09 -28.22 -3.25
CA HIS A 558 -16.56 -29.50 -2.79
C HIS A 558 -17.43 -30.61 -3.35
N PHE A 559 -16.84 -31.51 -4.12
CA PHE A 559 -17.55 -32.63 -4.76
C PHE A 559 -17.13 -33.93 -4.10
N TYR A 560 -18.11 -34.75 -3.71
CA TYR A 560 -17.82 -36.12 -3.29
C TYR A 560 -17.78 -37.02 -4.53
N VAL A 561 -16.63 -37.64 -4.78
CA VAL A 561 -16.39 -38.43 -5.99
C VAL A 561 -15.87 -39.81 -5.60
N LYS A 562 -16.42 -40.87 -6.18
CA LYS A 562 -15.91 -42.23 -6.05
C LYS A 562 -14.87 -42.49 -7.13
N LYS A 563 -13.83 -43.26 -6.79
CA LYS A 563 -12.81 -43.73 -7.73
C LYS A 563 -13.48 -44.35 -8.97
N GLY A 564 -13.01 -43.94 -10.15
CA GLY A 564 -13.53 -44.35 -11.45
C GLY A 564 -14.68 -43.50 -12.01
N GLN A 565 -15.34 -42.65 -11.20
CA GLN A 565 -16.34 -41.71 -11.72
C GLN A 565 -15.70 -40.58 -12.52
N LYS A 566 -16.39 -40.11 -13.57
CA LYS A 566 -15.99 -38.95 -14.38
C LYS A 566 -16.77 -37.71 -13.96
N PRO A 567 -16.13 -36.71 -13.30
CA PRO A 567 -16.79 -35.48 -12.93
C PRO A 567 -17.21 -34.66 -14.16
N LYS A 568 -18.46 -34.21 -14.17
CA LYS A 568 -19.00 -33.29 -15.16
C LYS A 568 -19.83 -32.20 -14.49
N PHE A 569 -19.57 -30.95 -14.81
CA PHE A 569 -20.31 -29.81 -14.26
C PHE A 569 -20.29 -28.62 -15.20
N ALA A 570 -21.26 -27.73 -15.04
CA ALA A 570 -21.38 -26.50 -15.82
C ALA A 570 -21.34 -25.29 -14.88
N ILE A 571 -20.45 -24.35 -15.15
CA ILE A 571 -20.26 -23.16 -14.30
C ILE A 571 -20.41 -21.90 -15.13
N GLN A 572 -21.20 -20.98 -14.62
CA GLN A 572 -21.29 -19.63 -15.15
C GLN A 572 -20.35 -18.71 -14.38
N TYR A 573 -19.54 -17.93 -15.11
CA TYR A 573 -18.69 -16.88 -14.55
C TYR A 573 -19.18 -15.51 -15.04
N PHE A 574 -19.62 -14.65 -14.13
CA PHE A 574 -20.31 -13.41 -14.49
C PHE A 574 -19.67 -12.18 -13.87
N GLN A 575 -19.68 -11.09 -14.64
CA GLN A 575 -19.14 -9.81 -14.21
C GLN A 575 -20.00 -9.19 -13.10
N VAL A 576 -19.34 -8.59 -12.12
CA VAL A 576 -19.95 -7.76 -11.08
C VAL A 576 -19.23 -6.42 -11.09
N GLY A 577 -20.01 -5.33 -11.05
CA GLY A 577 -19.49 -3.98 -11.09
C GLY A 577 -18.80 -3.59 -12.40
N ARG A 578 -18.04 -2.49 -12.33
CA ARG A 578 -17.35 -1.87 -13.48
C ARG A 578 -16.09 -2.61 -13.97
N PRO A 579 -15.25 -3.25 -13.11
CA PRO A 579 -14.03 -3.90 -13.56
C PRO A 579 -14.30 -4.92 -14.67
N ALA A 580 -13.43 -4.94 -15.68
CA ALA A 580 -13.53 -5.88 -16.79
C ALA A 580 -13.22 -7.29 -16.31
N ILE A 581 -14.06 -8.24 -16.74
CA ILE A 581 -13.90 -9.67 -16.45
C ILE A 581 -13.05 -10.33 -17.54
N THR A 582 -12.06 -11.13 -17.14
CA THR A 582 -11.18 -11.91 -18.02
C THR A 582 -11.34 -13.39 -17.73
N ASP A 583 -10.79 -14.28 -18.58
CA ASP A 583 -10.82 -15.72 -18.37
C ASP A 583 -10.32 -16.12 -16.97
N MET A 584 -10.98 -17.10 -16.36
CA MET A 584 -10.66 -17.60 -15.02
C MET A 584 -10.16 -19.04 -15.08
N PRO A 585 -8.84 -19.28 -14.95
CA PRO A 585 -8.31 -20.64 -14.83
C PRO A 585 -8.81 -21.32 -13.56
N LEU A 586 -9.03 -22.63 -13.63
CA LEU A 586 -9.57 -23.44 -12.55
C LEU A 586 -8.59 -24.50 -12.05
N ILE A 587 -8.65 -24.75 -10.75
CA ILE A 587 -7.88 -25.77 -10.05
C ILE A 587 -8.84 -26.83 -9.50
N TRP A 588 -8.50 -28.09 -9.73
CA TRP A 588 -9.19 -29.27 -9.20
C TRP A 588 -8.27 -29.99 -8.22
N THR A 589 -8.57 -29.86 -6.93
CA THR A 589 -7.74 -30.42 -5.85
C THR A 589 -8.25 -31.81 -5.49
N THR A 590 -7.36 -32.81 -5.47
CA THR A 590 -7.70 -34.20 -5.10
C THR A 590 -7.89 -34.37 -3.58
N PRO A 591 -8.48 -35.50 -3.12
CA PRO A 591 -8.56 -35.82 -1.69
C PRO A 591 -7.20 -35.88 -1.00
N SER A 592 -6.18 -36.36 -1.70
CA SER A 592 -4.78 -36.34 -1.26
C SER A 592 -4.12 -34.94 -1.23
N GLY A 593 -4.78 -33.91 -1.77
CA GLY A 593 -4.28 -32.52 -1.78
C GLY A 593 -3.49 -32.13 -3.04
N LYS A 594 -3.49 -32.97 -4.09
CA LYS A 594 -2.81 -32.67 -5.36
C LYS A 594 -3.64 -31.70 -6.19
N ASN A 595 -3.03 -30.61 -6.66
CA ASN A 595 -3.67 -29.63 -7.54
C ASN A 595 -3.57 -30.06 -9.01
N LEU A 596 -4.71 -30.23 -9.67
CA LEU A 596 -4.84 -30.53 -11.09
C LEU A 596 -5.45 -29.32 -11.82
N LYS A 597 -5.17 -29.17 -13.12
CA LYS A 597 -5.84 -28.15 -13.94
C LYS A 597 -7.25 -28.60 -14.31
N ALA A 598 -8.24 -27.72 -14.15
CA ALA A 598 -9.65 -28.01 -14.42
C ALA A 598 -10.24 -27.23 -15.61
N GLY A 599 -9.39 -26.65 -16.46
CA GLY A 599 -9.80 -25.78 -17.57
C GLY A 599 -9.83 -24.30 -17.19
N SER A 600 -10.63 -23.52 -17.91
CA SER A 600 -10.82 -22.08 -17.71
C SER A 600 -12.27 -21.69 -17.98
N LEU A 601 -12.79 -20.71 -17.25
CA LEU A 601 -14.13 -20.16 -17.45
C LEU A 601 -14.04 -18.92 -18.33
N ALA A 602 -14.81 -18.91 -19.41
CA ALA A 602 -14.95 -17.75 -20.27
C ALA A 602 -15.93 -16.73 -19.64
N PRO A 603 -15.64 -15.42 -19.70
CA PRO A 603 -16.52 -14.38 -19.17
C PRO A 603 -17.94 -14.43 -19.73
N LYS A 604 -18.92 -14.25 -18.84
CA LYS A 604 -20.35 -14.12 -19.16
C LYS A 604 -20.97 -15.33 -19.87
N GLN A 605 -20.28 -16.47 -19.87
CA GLN A 605 -20.75 -17.72 -20.46
C GLN A 605 -20.88 -18.81 -19.39
N THR A 606 -21.70 -19.81 -19.69
CA THR A 606 -21.70 -21.08 -18.96
C THR A 606 -20.72 -22.00 -19.65
N THR A 607 -19.70 -22.46 -18.94
CA THR A 607 -18.70 -23.39 -19.43
C THR A 607 -18.97 -24.77 -18.85
N GLU A 608 -19.16 -25.77 -19.71
CA GLU A 608 -19.19 -27.17 -19.30
C GLU A 608 -17.77 -27.72 -19.20
N ILE A 609 -17.48 -28.42 -18.11
CA ILE A 609 -16.19 -29.02 -17.80
C ILE A 609 -16.41 -30.50 -17.55
N GLU A 610 -15.62 -31.32 -18.23
CA GLU A 610 -15.56 -32.76 -18.02
C GLU A 610 -14.13 -33.11 -17.64
N LEU A 611 -13.97 -33.78 -16.50
CA LEU A 611 -12.67 -34.16 -15.96
C LEU A 611 -12.42 -35.66 -16.18
N PRO A 612 -11.14 -36.10 -16.20
CA PRO A 612 -10.79 -37.51 -16.23
C PRO A 612 -11.42 -38.30 -15.07
N ALA A 613 -11.47 -39.62 -15.22
CA ALA A 613 -11.95 -40.50 -14.16
C ALA A 613 -11.13 -40.31 -12.88
N ALA A 614 -11.82 -40.20 -11.74
CA ALA A 614 -11.19 -39.98 -10.44
C ALA A 614 -10.31 -41.17 -10.03
N GLU A 615 -9.09 -40.88 -9.58
CA GLU A 615 -8.13 -41.89 -9.11
C GLU A 615 -8.36 -42.29 -7.64
N GLU A 616 -9.05 -41.43 -6.89
CA GLU A 616 -9.29 -41.54 -5.45
C GLU A 616 -10.79 -41.40 -5.17
N THR A 617 -11.26 -42.03 -4.08
CA THR A 617 -12.57 -41.75 -3.52
C THR A 617 -12.42 -40.68 -2.44
N GLY A 618 -13.25 -39.65 -2.46
CA GLY A 618 -13.27 -38.62 -1.42
C GLY A 618 -13.72 -37.25 -1.93
N ILE A 619 -13.34 -36.20 -1.19
CA ILE A 619 -13.67 -34.82 -1.54
C ILE A 619 -12.64 -34.22 -2.49
N TYR A 620 -13.12 -33.81 -3.65
CA TYR A 620 -12.40 -32.97 -4.59
C TYR A 620 -12.86 -31.52 -4.48
N VAL A 621 -11.94 -30.57 -4.57
CA VAL A 621 -12.25 -29.14 -4.44
C VAL A 621 -12.02 -28.42 -5.76
N LEU A 622 -13.05 -27.79 -6.28
CA LEU A 622 -12.94 -26.88 -7.42
C LEU A 622 -12.77 -25.44 -6.94
N SER A 623 -11.68 -24.80 -7.38
CA SER A 623 -11.38 -23.43 -7.02
C SER A 623 -10.89 -22.59 -8.21
N ALA A 624 -11.03 -21.27 -8.06
CA ALA A 624 -10.44 -20.30 -8.98
C ALA A 624 -8.92 -20.19 -8.74
N ALA A 625 -8.12 -20.16 -9.80
CA ALA A 625 -6.66 -20.08 -9.69
C ALA A 625 -6.14 -18.69 -9.25
N GLN A 626 -7.00 -17.67 -9.29
CA GLN A 626 -6.65 -16.29 -8.96
C GLN A 626 -7.81 -15.58 -8.26
N LYS A 627 -7.48 -14.54 -7.48
CA LYS A 627 -8.48 -13.69 -6.81
C LYS A 627 -9.30 -12.92 -7.85
N THR A 628 -10.58 -12.68 -7.53
CA THR A 628 -11.48 -11.92 -8.39
C THR A 628 -12.50 -11.16 -7.55
N SER A 629 -13.08 -10.11 -8.13
CA SER A 629 -14.23 -9.37 -7.60
C SER A 629 -15.51 -9.65 -8.40
N HIS A 630 -15.60 -10.84 -9.01
CA HIS A 630 -16.73 -11.25 -9.84
C HIS A 630 -17.45 -12.44 -9.20
N GLY A 631 -18.50 -12.93 -9.86
CA GLY A 631 -19.35 -13.98 -9.31
C GLY A 631 -19.34 -15.27 -10.12
N PHE A 632 -19.64 -16.37 -9.44
CA PHE A 632 -19.71 -17.71 -10.02
C PHE A 632 -21.05 -18.35 -9.73
N ARG A 633 -21.50 -19.26 -10.59
CA ARG A 633 -22.68 -20.09 -10.34
C ARG A 633 -22.47 -21.49 -10.90
N LEU A 634 -22.61 -22.51 -10.05
CA LEU A 634 -22.80 -23.87 -10.53
C LEU A 634 -24.19 -23.96 -11.15
N VAL A 635 -24.26 -24.38 -12.41
CA VAL A 635 -25.52 -24.47 -13.18
C VAL A 635 -25.97 -25.91 -13.27
N LYS A 636 -25.03 -26.84 -13.48
CA LYS A 636 -25.30 -28.27 -13.55
C LYS A 636 -24.19 -29.08 -12.91
N SER A 637 -24.52 -30.26 -12.40
CA SER A 637 -23.54 -31.28 -11.99
C SER A 637 -24.11 -32.69 -12.15
N ASN A 638 -23.25 -33.66 -12.41
CA ASN A 638 -23.58 -35.08 -12.30
C ASN A 638 -23.12 -35.68 -10.96
N LEU A 639 -22.61 -34.86 -10.05
CA LEU A 639 -22.06 -35.27 -8.77
C LEU A 639 -22.74 -34.51 -7.62
N PRO A 640 -22.79 -35.11 -6.42
CA PRO A 640 -23.08 -34.40 -5.19
C PRO A 640 -22.01 -33.37 -4.91
N PHE A 641 -22.45 -32.24 -4.38
CA PHE A 641 -21.57 -31.15 -4.04
C PHE A 641 -22.03 -30.44 -2.79
N ALA A 642 -21.10 -29.71 -2.19
CA ALA A 642 -21.33 -28.84 -1.07
C ALA A 642 -20.58 -27.52 -1.23
N TYR A 643 -21.17 -26.46 -0.69
CA TYR A 643 -20.54 -25.18 -0.47
C TYR A 643 -19.92 -25.20 0.93
N CYS A 644 -18.62 -25.49 0.99
CA CYS A 644 -17.89 -25.54 2.26
C CYS A 644 -16.96 -24.34 2.35
N ALA A 645 -17.19 -23.47 3.34
CA ALA A 645 -16.36 -22.30 3.59
C ALA A 645 -16.59 -21.79 5.02
N LYS A 646 -15.53 -21.27 5.66
CA LYS A 646 -15.65 -20.57 6.96
C LYS A 646 -16.69 -19.43 6.89
N SER A 647 -16.76 -18.75 5.76
CA SER A 647 -17.74 -17.71 5.42
C SER A 647 -18.10 -17.87 3.94
N LEU A 648 -19.36 -18.16 3.64
CA LEU A 648 -19.88 -18.33 2.29
C LEU A 648 -20.36 -16.97 1.76
N GLU A 649 -19.62 -16.43 0.79
CA GLU A 649 -19.90 -15.13 0.17
C GLU A 649 -20.87 -15.31 -1.01
N LEU A 650 -22.02 -14.65 -0.95
CA LEU A 650 -23.13 -14.79 -1.88
C LEU A 650 -23.50 -13.45 -2.50
N ILE A 651 -24.10 -13.47 -3.70
CA ILE A 651 -24.61 -12.26 -4.37
C ILE A 651 -26.00 -12.47 -4.95
N GLY A 652 -27.00 -11.78 -4.40
CA GLY A 652 -28.39 -11.80 -4.89
C GLY A 652 -28.92 -13.21 -5.10
N SER A 653 -28.66 -14.09 -4.13
CA SER A 653 -28.91 -15.53 -4.20
C SER A 653 -30.11 -15.92 -3.35
N SER A 654 -31.27 -16.15 -3.98
CA SER A 654 -32.43 -16.76 -3.32
C SER A 654 -32.36 -18.28 -3.46
N SER A 655 -31.97 -18.96 -2.39
CA SER A 655 -31.83 -20.43 -2.37
C SER A 655 -32.17 -21.02 -1.01
N THR A 656 -32.39 -22.34 -1.01
CA THR A 656 -32.49 -23.16 0.19
C THR A 656 -31.19 -23.91 0.40
N PHE A 657 -30.65 -23.82 1.61
CA PHE A 657 -29.48 -24.56 2.05
C PHE A 657 -29.86 -25.49 3.20
N HIS A 658 -29.16 -26.61 3.29
CA HIS A 658 -29.26 -27.55 4.38
C HIS A 658 -27.89 -27.77 5.01
N PHE A 659 -27.87 -28.00 6.32
CA PHE A 659 -26.66 -28.33 7.06
C PHE A 659 -26.97 -29.36 8.14
N TYR A 660 -25.97 -30.13 8.53
CA TYR A 660 -26.11 -31.19 9.51
C TYR A 660 -25.52 -30.79 10.85
N VAL A 661 -26.28 -31.07 11.91
CA VAL A 661 -25.87 -30.90 13.30
C VAL A 661 -25.74 -32.31 13.91
N PRO A 662 -24.55 -32.73 14.35
CA PRO A 662 -24.39 -34.01 15.04
C PRO A 662 -25.25 -34.11 16.30
N LYS A 663 -25.81 -35.30 16.56
CA LYS A 663 -26.53 -35.56 17.82
C LYS A 663 -25.58 -35.36 19.00
N GLY A 664 -26.06 -34.69 20.04
CA GLY A 664 -25.25 -34.34 21.23
C GLY A 664 -24.46 -33.04 21.10
N THR A 665 -24.67 -32.25 20.02
CA THR A 665 -24.09 -30.90 19.92
C THR A 665 -24.74 -30.00 20.98
N GLU A 666 -23.95 -29.57 21.98
CA GLU A 666 -24.47 -28.74 23.08
C GLU A 666 -25.09 -27.43 22.57
N MET A 667 -24.43 -26.79 21.60
CA MET A 667 -24.88 -25.54 20.98
C MET A 667 -24.22 -25.33 19.62
N PHE A 668 -24.94 -24.74 18.67
CA PHE A 668 -24.38 -24.26 17.39
C PHE A 668 -24.96 -22.88 17.05
N GLY A 669 -24.37 -22.21 16.07
CA GLY A 669 -24.85 -20.90 15.62
C GLY A 669 -24.88 -20.78 14.11
N VAL A 670 -25.80 -19.94 13.61
CA VAL A 670 -25.79 -19.47 12.22
C VAL A 670 -25.58 -17.96 12.24
N ARG A 671 -24.46 -17.51 11.65
CA ARG A 671 -24.17 -16.09 11.43
C ARG A 671 -24.61 -15.70 10.03
N ILE A 672 -25.35 -14.59 9.94
CA ILE A 672 -25.77 -13.95 8.71
C ILE A 672 -25.20 -12.54 8.70
N ASN A 673 -24.64 -12.09 7.59
CA ASN A 673 -24.16 -10.72 7.45
C ASN A 673 -24.66 -10.10 6.16
N GLY A 674 -25.42 -9.01 6.26
CA GLY A 674 -25.65 -8.06 5.17
C GLY A 674 -24.90 -6.75 5.42
N ASP A 675 -25.27 -5.71 4.69
CA ASP A 675 -24.77 -4.33 4.80
C ASP A 675 -25.96 -3.34 4.78
N ASP A 676 -25.82 -2.13 5.36
CA ASP A 676 -26.89 -1.12 5.40
C ASP A 676 -27.54 -0.84 4.02
N GLY A 677 -26.79 -0.96 2.93
CA GLY A 677 -27.25 -0.82 1.54
C GLY A 677 -27.66 -2.14 0.87
N GLU A 678 -27.05 -3.26 1.25
CA GLU A 678 -27.23 -4.58 0.64
C GLU A 678 -27.72 -5.59 1.70
N ARG A 679 -29.03 -5.89 1.67
CA ARG A 679 -29.67 -6.65 2.76
C ARG A 679 -30.13 -8.03 2.30
N VAL A 680 -30.46 -8.88 3.28
CA VAL A 680 -30.97 -10.23 3.02
C VAL A 680 -32.14 -10.59 3.93
N LYS A 681 -33.08 -11.36 3.40
CA LYS A 681 -34.14 -12.04 4.16
C LYS A 681 -33.74 -13.49 4.44
N ILE A 682 -33.93 -13.94 5.67
CA ILE A 682 -33.56 -15.29 6.13
C ILE A 682 -34.71 -15.95 6.88
N GLU A 683 -34.91 -17.24 6.62
CA GLU A 683 -35.65 -18.15 7.50
C GLU A 683 -34.77 -19.36 7.85
N ILE A 684 -34.83 -19.83 9.09
CA ILE A 684 -34.17 -21.06 9.54
C ILE A 684 -35.24 -22.00 10.07
N LEU A 685 -35.17 -23.25 9.65
CA LEU A 685 -36.09 -24.31 10.03
C LEU A 685 -35.35 -25.42 10.77
N ASN A 686 -35.96 -25.92 11.83
CA ASN A 686 -35.47 -27.08 12.57
C ASN A 686 -35.70 -28.39 11.78
N PRO A 687 -35.18 -29.53 12.25
CA PRO A 687 -35.32 -30.81 11.53
C PRO A 687 -36.76 -31.32 11.38
N ALA A 688 -37.70 -30.82 12.19
CA ALA A 688 -39.13 -31.12 12.04
C ALA A 688 -39.80 -30.26 10.95
N GLY A 689 -39.08 -29.32 10.34
CA GLY A 689 -39.59 -28.41 9.32
C GLY A 689 -40.29 -27.17 9.88
N ASN A 690 -40.18 -26.91 11.19
CA ASN A 690 -40.77 -25.72 11.81
C ASN A 690 -39.81 -24.54 11.68
N VAL A 691 -40.34 -23.37 11.33
CA VAL A 691 -39.55 -22.12 11.30
C VAL A 691 -39.24 -21.70 12.74
N CYS A 692 -37.95 -21.69 13.08
CA CYS A 692 -37.45 -21.30 14.41
C CYS A 692 -36.85 -19.88 14.39
N PHE A 693 -36.51 -19.37 13.20
CA PHE A 693 -36.03 -18.00 13.02
C PHE A 693 -36.51 -17.47 11.67
N ALA A 694 -37.00 -16.24 11.65
CA ALA A 694 -37.34 -15.53 10.43
C ALA A 694 -37.05 -14.04 10.61
N LYS A 695 -36.28 -13.45 9.70
CA LYS A 695 -35.96 -12.03 9.73
C LYS A 695 -35.76 -11.47 8.33
N ASP A 696 -36.35 -10.32 8.09
CA ASP A 696 -36.23 -9.56 6.84
C ASP A 696 -35.22 -8.41 7.00
N ASP A 697 -34.76 -7.86 5.88
CA ASP A 697 -33.93 -6.66 5.81
C ASP A 697 -32.69 -6.68 6.73
N ILE A 698 -31.99 -7.81 6.81
CA ILE A 698 -30.74 -7.92 7.58
C ILE A 698 -29.64 -7.13 6.87
N GLY A 699 -29.26 -5.96 7.42
CA GLY A 699 -28.22 -5.06 6.90
C GLY A 699 -26.94 -5.00 7.74
N GLY A 700 -26.66 -6.02 8.53
CA GLY A 700 -25.44 -6.15 9.32
C GLY A 700 -25.32 -7.57 9.87
N SER A 701 -24.45 -7.79 10.86
CA SER A 701 -24.35 -9.12 11.47
C SER A 701 -25.61 -9.46 12.27
N GLU A 702 -26.08 -10.68 12.11
CA GLU A 702 -27.19 -11.28 12.83
C GLU A 702 -26.84 -12.73 13.19
N PHE A 703 -27.34 -13.21 14.32
CA PHE A 703 -27.03 -14.54 14.83
C PHE A 703 -28.32 -15.26 15.19
N PHE A 704 -28.37 -16.54 14.82
CA PHE A 704 -29.35 -17.49 15.32
C PHE A 704 -28.65 -18.52 16.20
N TYR A 705 -29.23 -18.77 17.36
CA TYR A 705 -28.90 -19.89 18.24
C TYR A 705 -30.21 -20.65 18.54
N PRO A 706 -30.24 -21.98 18.37
CA PRO A 706 -31.41 -22.78 18.72
C PRO A 706 -31.57 -22.91 20.24
N GLU A 707 -32.71 -23.45 20.67
CA GLU A 707 -32.85 -23.98 22.03
C GLU A 707 -31.86 -25.14 22.26
N GLU A 708 -31.31 -25.26 23.46
CA GLU A 708 -30.28 -26.28 23.79
C GLU A 708 -30.78 -27.71 23.51
N SER A 709 -32.05 -27.99 23.81
CA SER A 709 -32.67 -29.29 23.55
C SER A 709 -32.74 -29.63 22.06
N GLU A 710 -32.99 -28.64 21.19
CA GLU A 710 -33.00 -28.80 19.74
C GLU A 710 -31.59 -28.96 19.17
N ALA A 711 -30.60 -28.23 19.71
CA ALA A 711 -29.20 -28.42 19.35
C ALA A 711 -28.73 -29.85 19.66
N MET A 712 -29.01 -30.33 20.87
CA MET A 712 -28.61 -31.68 21.30
C MET A 712 -29.31 -32.79 20.52
N ALA A 713 -30.57 -32.58 20.10
CA ALA A 713 -31.28 -33.55 19.26
C ALA A 713 -30.54 -33.78 17.93
N GLY A 714 -29.86 -32.75 17.41
CA GLY A 714 -29.16 -32.78 16.13
C GLY A 714 -30.12 -32.97 14.95
N GLY A 715 -29.57 -33.30 13.78
CA GLY A 715 -30.33 -33.55 12.55
C GLY A 715 -30.03 -32.55 11.44
N ILE A 716 -30.90 -32.54 10.43
CA ILE A 716 -30.74 -31.70 9.24
C ILE A 716 -31.55 -30.42 9.41
N TRP A 717 -30.86 -29.29 9.46
CA TRP A 717 -31.45 -27.98 9.54
C TRP A 717 -31.50 -27.32 8.17
N THR A 718 -32.38 -26.33 7.99
CA THR A 718 -32.58 -25.66 6.71
C THR A 718 -32.48 -24.14 6.86
N ILE A 719 -31.79 -23.48 5.93
CA ILE A 719 -31.72 -22.02 5.79
C ILE A 719 -32.35 -21.64 4.45
N ARG A 720 -33.33 -20.75 4.46
CA ARG A 720 -33.87 -20.13 3.24
C ARG A 720 -33.38 -18.70 3.17
N THR A 721 -32.82 -18.34 2.02
CA THR A 721 -32.35 -16.99 1.69
C THR A 721 -33.30 -16.37 0.69
N GLY A 722 -33.56 -15.06 0.82
CA GLY A 722 -34.50 -14.37 -0.04
C GLY A 722 -34.20 -12.88 -0.19
N LYS A 723 -34.89 -12.29 -1.16
CA LYS A 723 -34.82 -10.86 -1.43
C LYS A 723 -35.38 -10.08 -0.23
N PRO A 724 -34.64 -9.08 0.29
CA PRO A 724 -35.12 -8.15 1.31
C PRO A 724 -36.31 -7.32 0.80
N SER A 725 -37.17 -6.88 1.72
CA SER A 725 -38.32 -6.04 1.38
C SER A 725 -37.93 -4.61 0.99
N ASN A 726 -36.90 -4.03 1.62
CA ASN A 726 -36.63 -2.58 1.57
C ASN A 726 -35.18 -2.20 1.20
N ALA A 727 -34.44 -3.05 0.49
CA ALA A 727 -33.05 -2.75 0.11
C ALA A 727 -32.59 -3.47 -1.16
N VAL A 728 -31.35 -3.17 -1.58
CA VAL A 728 -30.68 -3.89 -2.66
C VAL A 728 -30.37 -5.31 -2.20
N PHE A 729 -30.52 -6.28 -3.10
CA PHE A 729 -30.20 -7.68 -2.85
C PHE A 729 -28.94 -8.08 -3.62
N GLU A 730 -27.79 -7.71 -3.08
CA GLU A 730 -26.49 -8.03 -3.66
C GLU A 730 -25.65 -8.85 -2.67
N ASP A 731 -24.55 -8.33 -2.13
CA ASP A 731 -23.60 -9.13 -1.38
C ASP A 731 -24.10 -9.44 0.05
N PHE A 732 -24.02 -10.71 0.45
CA PHE A 732 -24.29 -11.15 1.82
C PHE A 732 -23.50 -12.43 2.15
N TYR A 733 -23.41 -12.75 3.44
CA TYR A 733 -22.55 -13.82 3.95
C TYR A 733 -23.31 -14.76 4.89
N LEU A 734 -22.99 -16.05 4.80
CA LEU A 734 -23.46 -17.08 5.73
C LEU A 734 -22.27 -17.81 6.35
N SER A 735 -22.32 -18.07 7.66
CA SER A 735 -21.31 -18.85 8.37
C SER A 735 -21.95 -19.71 9.46
N LEU A 736 -21.46 -20.95 9.60
CA LEU A 736 -21.88 -21.87 10.66
C LEU A 736 -20.85 -21.86 11.79
N GLN A 737 -21.32 -21.86 13.03
CA GLN A 737 -20.49 -21.81 14.24
C GLN A 737 -20.65 -23.08 15.07
N ASN A 738 -19.53 -23.57 15.63
CA ASN A 738 -19.40 -24.77 16.44
C ASN A 738 -19.82 -26.10 15.77
N ILE A 739 -19.98 -26.09 14.44
CA ILE A 739 -20.27 -27.25 13.61
C ILE A 739 -19.48 -27.15 12.30
N THR A 740 -19.36 -28.26 11.57
CA THR A 740 -18.63 -28.29 10.30
C THR A 740 -19.29 -27.33 9.28
N PRO A 741 -18.54 -26.40 8.67
CA PRO A 741 -19.12 -25.33 7.85
C PRO A 741 -19.48 -25.81 6.43
N ILE A 742 -20.53 -26.64 6.34
CA ILE A 742 -20.99 -27.30 5.11
C ILE A 742 -22.44 -26.90 4.85
N LEU A 743 -22.67 -26.29 3.69
CA LEU A 743 -24.00 -25.96 3.19
C LEU A 743 -24.25 -26.69 1.87
N VAL A 744 -25.37 -27.40 1.78
CA VAL A 744 -25.78 -28.11 0.55
C VAL A 744 -27.15 -27.65 0.10
N THR A 745 -27.47 -27.79 -1.18
CA THR A 745 -28.79 -27.38 -1.72
C THR A 745 -29.82 -28.50 -1.73
N SER A 746 -29.44 -29.71 -1.29
CA SER A 746 -30.34 -30.85 -1.13
C SER A 746 -29.93 -31.66 0.11
N PRO A 747 -30.86 -32.15 0.95
CA PRO A 747 -30.56 -32.98 2.11
C PRO A 747 -29.77 -34.26 1.78
N ASP A 748 -29.96 -34.83 0.60
CA ASP A 748 -29.28 -36.06 0.16
C ASP A 748 -27.79 -35.84 -0.16
N MET A 749 -27.36 -34.59 -0.26
CA MET A 749 -25.97 -34.21 -0.57
C MET A 749 -25.13 -33.95 0.68
N ILE A 750 -25.71 -34.04 1.87
CA ILE A 750 -25.03 -33.69 3.12
C ILE A 750 -23.78 -34.54 3.31
N LEU A 751 -22.70 -33.85 3.69
CA LEU A 751 -21.45 -34.43 4.12
C LEU A 751 -21.30 -34.25 5.64
N ARG A 752 -20.67 -35.21 6.29
CA ARG A 752 -20.27 -35.14 7.71
C ARG A 752 -18.84 -35.59 7.86
N ASN A 753 -18.19 -35.20 8.96
CA ASN A 753 -16.95 -35.87 9.37
C ASN A 753 -17.27 -37.28 9.86
N GLU A 754 -16.40 -38.24 9.53
CA GLU A 754 -16.40 -39.60 10.10
C GLU A 754 -16.30 -39.61 11.62
#